data_AF-A0A504X9T4-F1
#
_entry.id   AF-A0A504X9T4-F1
#
_cell.length_a   1.000
_cell.length_b   1.000
_cell.length_c   1.000
_cell.angle_alpha   90.00
_cell.angle_beta   90.00
_cell.angle_gamma   90.00
#
_symmetry.space_group_name_H-M   'P 1'
#
loop_
_entity.id
_entity.type
_entity.pdbx_description
1 polymer ?
#
loop_
_entity_poly.entity_id
_entity_poly.type
_entity_poly.pdbx_seq_one_letter_code
_entity_poly.pdbx_strand_id
1 'polypeptide(L)'
;MSLLHRLHGARWCALRQQRRRCNGVRGVFAAAALNRGDLVLSVPLRYCFITQLDLPRDGGRSSSPLLDNVKGARHLRHCNRGVALFPEAWVWLQRFSTDAPADRVSLSSAISCEAAPGSIAAAPSVMALTLSPVEAALATCVALRYFYAHALNLSAATRVAHSIGPAPHDLSDRFTASLPFEDYLQWGLESIYSDASSAEAHLCLEQLSSNLRDAIMTHASNVEFRFLDEAPSLFDTVLLTSLYLVRSRVLRMPLLSSTSNTPDSSCSVFAPGLDALNHCGTRIQAAHKFPQLRLQPTQHRLMTRRRQCNLPLRLFHPSSVDFARHELEAGRIVEVRRDDNSLVALGFYEPHLKRVDVFDMTASLAAMLPAISEDFFMARVHEAWERRRRILPQTQSNTYRVVNGYADSLPSLFVDVFSECFVRVVATSFGAERLVTPLLDFLSRRGAEDVLLDTPTLGDTARVSIVTPTISLPQLYVEGGVSHLWLRPDMRMPSTENLFLINPAHRRTRRMMRDVGKGKRVLTIYDRSGSAAMNAVMTAKHVTVLHREETSLEWARANLICNHSASVFKTCETVCCDPAELRVRHQQDVVYIECHPKFLSTSNQWAELVRSLANNKVIGVGTMLIVAQEEAPLGVHDLLPRRKVFYGGDESKANQDCPMKRRPLADALRNALEKCHLRLKFLRAFSVACDHPLLPESESASFSQVYLIEGPALEQVFRVPTSSHRKVRTDEAT
;
A
#
# COMPACT_ATOMS: atom_id res chain seq x y z
N MET A 1 -5.47 -26.51 -38.88
CA MET A 1 -5.63 -25.57 -39.99
C MET A 1 -6.22 -24.29 -39.43
N SER A 2 -5.39 -23.28 -39.19
CA SER A 2 -5.69 -22.16 -38.29
C SER A 2 -6.11 -20.88 -39.01
N LEU A 3 -6.75 -20.00 -38.24
CA LEU A 3 -7.19 -18.61 -38.49
C LEU A 3 -6.17 -17.64 -39.12
N LEU A 4 -4.99 -18.12 -39.55
CA LEU A 4 -3.95 -17.35 -40.24
C LEU A 4 -4.37 -16.87 -41.65
N HIS A 5 -5.51 -17.33 -42.17
CA HIS A 5 -6.01 -16.93 -43.49
C HIS A 5 -7.01 -15.75 -43.49
N ARG A 6 -7.36 -15.16 -42.33
CA ARG A 6 -8.41 -14.11 -42.23
C ARG A 6 -7.95 -12.72 -41.78
N LEU A 7 -6.66 -12.49 -41.55
CA LEU A 7 -6.13 -11.13 -41.36
C LEU A 7 -5.58 -10.61 -42.69
N HIS A 8 -6.47 -10.08 -43.54
CA HIS A 8 -6.02 -9.42 -44.76
C HIS A 8 -5.31 -8.10 -44.41
N GLY A 9 -4.01 -8.04 -44.74
CA GLY A 9 -3.23 -6.81 -44.82
C GLY A 9 -2.10 -6.63 -43.79
N ALA A 10 -2.09 -7.39 -42.69
CA ALA A 10 -1.08 -7.22 -41.65
C ALA A 10 0.18 -8.08 -41.91
N ARG A 11 1.35 -7.43 -42.02
CA ARG A 11 2.66 -8.12 -42.04
C ARG A 11 3.08 -8.45 -40.61
N TRP A 12 3.58 -9.66 -40.40
CA TRP A 12 4.01 -10.17 -39.10
C TRP A 12 5.44 -10.69 -39.21
N CYS A 13 6.27 -10.42 -38.20
CA CYS A 13 7.65 -10.89 -38.15
C CYS A 13 7.94 -11.52 -36.79
N ALA A 14 8.43 -12.75 -36.78
CA ALA A 14 8.85 -13.41 -35.55
C ALA A 14 10.05 -12.68 -34.92
N LEU A 15 9.94 -12.38 -33.63
CA LEU A 15 11.04 -11.86 -32.83
C LEU A 15 11.92 -13.04 -32.36
N ARG A 16 13.21 -12.98 -32.65
CA ARG A 16 14.16 -14.05 -32.32
C ARG A 16 15.30 -13.50 -31.48
N GLN A 17 15.67 -14.24 -30.45
CA GLN A 17 16.82 -13.88 -29.62
C GLN A 17 18.09 -14.17 -30.41
N GLN A 18 18.85 -13.14 -30.76
CA GLN A 18 20.10 -13.26 -31.53
C GLN A 18 21.15 -12.25 -31.08
N ARG A 19 22.40 -12.45 -31.53
CA ARG A 19 23.52 -11.55 -31.26
C ARG A 19 23.78 -10.70 -32.51
N ARG A 20 23.67 -9.37 -32.39
CA ARG A 20 23.77 -8.45 -33.53
C ARG A 20 25.22 -8.39 -34.03
N ARG A 21 25.46 -8.74 -35.29
CA ARG A 21 26.82 -9.01 -35.82
C ARG A 21 27.77 -7.80 -35.82
N CYS A 22 27.25 -6.57 -35.95
CA CYS A 22 28.08 -5.37 -36.03
C CYS A 22 28.65 -4.88 -34.68
N ASN A 23 28.01 -5.21 -33.55
CA ASN A 23 28.41 -4.71 -32.23
C ASN A 23 28.33 -5.74 -31.10
N GLY A 24 27.96 -6.99 -31.39
CA GLY A 24 28.02 -8.11 -30.45
C GLY A 24 26.95 -8.11 -29.35
N VAL A 25 25.96 -7.20 -29.38
CA VAL A 25 24.88 -7.13 -28.39
C VAL A 25 23.90 -8.29 -28.58
N ARG A 26 23.62 -9.05 -27.51
CA ARG A 26 22.54 -10.07 -27.48
C ARG A 26 21.23 -9.42 -27.11
N GLY A 27 20.19 -9.66 -27.91
CA GLY A 27 18.86 -9.09 -27.72
C GLY A 27 17.81 -9.85 -28.52
N VAL A 28 16.54 -9.48 -28.34
CA VAL A 28 15.41 -10.01 -29.11
C VAL A 28 15.18 -9.07 -30.29
N PHE A 29 15.44 -9.55 -31.51
CA PHE A 29 15.38 -8.76 -32.73
C PHE A 29 14.33 -9.35 -33.69
N ALA A 30 13.65 -8.50 -34.44
CA ALA A 30 12.82 -8.96 -35.55
C ALA A 30 13.70 -9.61 -36.61
N ALA A 31 13.27 -10.77 -37.14
CA ALA A 31 13.98 -11.46 -38.20
C ALA A 31 14.05 -10.66 -39.52
N ALA A 32 13.19 -9.63 -39.69
CA ALA A 32 13.17 -8.68 -40.79
C ALA A 32 13.09 -7.23 -40.25
N ALA A 33 13.47 -6.25 -41.08
CA ALA A 33 13.41 -4.83 -40.70
C ALA A 33 11.95 -4.38 -40.50
N LEU A 34 11.67 -3.73 -39.37
CA LEU A 34 10.38 -3.13 -39.04
C LEU A 34 10.34 -1.69 -39.54
N ASN A 35 9.21 -1.28 -40.12
CA ASN A 35 9.01 0.09 -40.59
C ASN A 35 8.44 0.97 -39.47
N ARG A 36 8.57 2.29 -39.64
CA ARG A 36 8.06 3.27 -38.67
C ARG A 36 6.53 3.23 -38.69
N GLY A 37 5.92 2.82 -37.57
CA GLY A 37 4.46 2.65 -37.43
C GLY A 37 3.98 1.23 -37.15
N ASP A 38 4.87 0.22 -37.23
CA ASP A 38 4.50 -1.18 -36.96
C ASP A 38 4.34 -1.44 -35.44
N LEU A 39 3.28 -2.17 -35.06
CA LEU A 39 2.95 -2.53 -33.68
C LEU A 39 3.75 -3.76 -33.22
N VAL A 40 4.47 -3.66 -32.09
CA VAL A 40 5.27 -4.75 -31.51
C VAL A 40 4.73 -5.11 -30.11
N LEU A 41 4.26 -6.35 -29.93
CA LEU A 41 3.67 -6.83 -28.67
C LEU A 41 4.45 -8.04 -28.11
N SER A 42 4.69 -8.06 -26.79
CA SER A 42 5.32 -9.16 -26.04
C SER A 42 4.57 -9.41 -24.73
N VAL A 43 4.04 -10.63 -24.49
CA VAL A 43 3.27 -10.95 -23.26
C VAL A 43 3.74 -12.28 -22.63
N PRO A 44 4.11 -12.33 -21.33
CA PRO A 44 4.65 -13.55 -20.69
C PRO A 44 3.62 -14.66 -20.42
N LEU A 45 4.12 -15.91 -20.43
CA LEU A 45 3.37 -17.17 -20.51
C LEU A 45 2.63 -17.64 -19.24
N ARG A 46 2.83 -17.06 -18.06
CA ARG A 46 2.19 -17.53 -16.80
C ARG A 46 0.85 -16.85 -16.48
N TYR A 47 0.54 -15.76 -17.18
CA TYR A 47 -0.64 -14.92 -16.93
C TYR A 47 -1.86 -15.31 -17.79
N CYS A 48 -2.13 -16.61 -17.97
CA CYS A 48 -3.17 -17.07 -18.92
C CYS A 48 -3.94 -18.36 -18.51
N PHE A 49 -4.01 -18.76 -17.24
CA PHE A 49 -4.57 -20.08 -16.88
C PHE A 49 -6.00 -19.98 -16.29
N ILE A 50 -6.90 -20.90 -16.70
CA ILE A 50 -8.19 -21.24 -16.03
C ILE A 50 -8.12 -22.73 -15.66
N THR A 51 -8.64 -23.07 -14.48
CA THR A 51 -8.58 -24.36 -13.80
C THR A 51 -9.49 -25.44 -14.41
N GLN A 52 -8.97 -26.68 -14.41
CA GLN A 52 -9.62 -27.99 -14.59
C GLN A 52 -10.39 -28.27 -15.90
N LEU A 53 -9.69 -28.96 -16.81
CA LEU A 53 -10.30 -29.89 -17.77
C LEU A 53 -10.50 -31.23 -17.06
N ASP A 54 -11.73 -31.72 -16.94
CA ASP A 54 -11.96 -33.15 -16.78
C ASP A 54 -12.56 -33.73 -18.08
N LEU A 55 -11.90 -34.78 -18.54
CA LEU A 55 -12.23 -35.64 -19.69
C LEU A 55 -13.52 -36.44 -19.42
N PRO A 56 -14.17 -37.02 -20.45
CA PRO A 56 -15.48 -37.65 -20.31
C PRO A 56 -15.45 -38.82 -19.33
N ARG A 57 -16.51 -38.95 -18.53
CA ARG A 57 -16.78 -40.13 -17.69
C ARG A 57 -16.96 -41.34 -18.59
N ASP A 58 -15.94 -42.18 -18.69
CA ASP A 58 -16.10 -43.59 -19.03
C ASP A 58 -15.30 -44.45 -18.05
N GLY A 59 -15.97 -45.47 -17.52
CA GLY A 59 -15.46 -46.33 -16.47
C GLY A 59 -14.28 -47.17 -16.93
N GLY A 60 -13.19 -47.16 -16.15
CA GLY A 60 -12.08 -48.08 -16.34
C GLY A 60 -10.75 -47.52 -15.83
N ARG A 61 -10.18 -48.16 -14.80
CA ARG A 61 -8.85 -47.87 -14.25
C ARG A 61 -7.78 -47.84 -15.35
N SER A 62 -7.03 -46.74 -15.47
CA SER A 62 -5.55 -46.77 -15.54
C SER A 62 -4.96 -45.36 -15.50
N SER A 63 -3.79 -45.27 -14.89
CA SER A 63 -2.96 -44.08 -14.68
C SER A 63 -2.16 -43.65 -15.93
N SER A 64 -1.97 -42.33 -16.08
CA SER A 64 -0.88 -41.60 -16.80
C SER A 64 -1.20 -41.03 -18.20
N PRO A 65 -0.40 -40.08 -18.79
CA PRO A 65 -0.20 -38.67 -18.40
C PRO A 65 -0.39 -37.74 -19.62
N LEU A 66 -1.43 -36.89 -19.66
CA LEU A 66 -1.64 -35.93 -20.77
C LEU A 66 -1.62 -34.46 -20.35
N LEU A 67 -1.28 -34.18 -19.08
CA LEU A 67 -1.07 -32.83 -18.55
C LEU A 67 0.31 -32.22 -18.87
N ASP A 68 1.23 -32.98 -19.48
CA ASP A 68 2.62 -32.53 -19.70
C ASP A 68 2.90 -31.86 -21.05
N ASN A 69 1.98 -31.88 -22.01
CA ASN A 69 2.26 -31.34 -23.34
C ASN A 69 1.77 -29.88 -23.50
N VAL A 70 2.72 -28.96 -23.32
CA VAL A 70 2.69 -27.49 -23.46
C VAL A 70 1.92 -26.96 -24.69
N LYS A 71 1.70 -27.77 -25.73
CA LYS A 71 0.94 -27.38 -26.94
C LYS A 71 -0.58 -27.34 -26.74
N GLY A 72 -1.16 -28.24 -25.93
CA GLY A 72 -2.61 -28.27 -25.67
C GLY A 72 -3.07 -27.07 -24.83
N ALA A 73 -2.30 -26.76 -23.77
CA ALA A 73 -2.54 -25.60 -22.91
C ALA A 73 -2.33 -24.24 -23.62
N ARG A 74 -1.56 -24.19 -24.72
CA ARG A 74 -1.36 -22.97 -25.53
C ARG A 74 -2.53 -22.67 -26.47
N HIS A 75 -3.22 -23.68 -26.98
CA HIS A 75 -4.35 -23.48 -27.89
C HIS A 75 -5.56 -22.86 -27.17
N LEU A 76 -5.87 -23.33 -25.96
CA LEU A 76 -6.97 -22.85 -25.13
C LEU A 76 -6.76 -21.42 -24.58
N ARG A 77 -5.50 -20.97 -24.49
CA ARG A 77 -5.12 -19.60 -24.06
C ARG A 77 -5.41 -18.50 -25.08
N HIS A 78 -5.52 -18.84 -26.36
CA HIS A 78 -5.75 -17.84 -27.42
C HIS A 78 -7.16 -17.23 -27.34
N CYS A 79 -8.12 -17.98 -26.81
CA CYS A 79 -9.54 -17.64 -26.90
C CYS A 79 -10.08 -16.84 -25.69
N ASN A 80 -9.29 -16.68 -24.61
CA ASN A 80 -9.72 -16.04 -23.34
C ASN A 80 -9.30 -14.57 -23.15
N ARG A 81 -8.77 -13.89 -24.17
CA ARG A 81 -8.09 -12.58 -24.02
C ARG A 81 -8.79 -11.36 -24.62
N GLY A 82 -10.05 -11.49 -25.05
CA GLY A 82 -10.85 -10.34 -25.47
C GLY A 82 -12.24 -10.41 -24.88
N VAL A 83 -13.08 -9.46 -25.27
CA VAL A 83 -14.54 -9.54 -25.29
C VAL A 83 -14.99 -10.69 -26.23
N ALA A 84 -14.40 -11.87 -26.06
CA ALA A 84 -14.38 -13.01 -26.96
C ALA A 84 -14.58 -14.33 -26.20
N LEU A 85 -14.55 -14.32 -24.86
CA LEU A 85 -15.10 -15.40 -24.04
C LEU A 85 -16.58 -15.58 -24.35
N PHE A 86 -17.32 -14.48 -24.46
CA PHE A 86 -18.70 -14.44 -24.93
C PHE A 86 -18.77 -13.47 -26.11
N PRO A 87 -18.86 -13.96 -27.36
CA PRO A 87 -18.92 -13.10 -28.56
C PRO A 87 -20.02 -12.03 -28.52
N GLU A 88 -21.11 -12.31 -27.81
CA GLU A 88 -22.27 -11.45 -27.62
C GLU A 88 -22.13 -10.41 -26.49
N ALA A 89 -21.07 -10.47 -25.68
CA ALA A 89 -20.89 -9.54 -24.56
C ALA A 89 -20.84 -8.07 -25.00
N TRP A 90 -20.25 -7.81 -26.16
CA TRP A 90 -20.20 -6.46 -26.73
C TRP A 90 -21.60 -5.92 -27.06
N VAL A 91 -22.48 -6.78 -27.59
CA VAL A 91 -23.86 -6.43 -27.92
C VAL A 91 -24.63 -6.07 -26.65
N TRP A 92 -24.48 -6.85 -25.58
CA TRP A 92 -25.10 -6.54 -24.29
C TRP A 92 -24.56 -5.27 -23.65
N LEU A 93 -23.26 -5.03 -23.75
CA LEU A 93 -22.66 -3.80 -23.26
C LEU A 93 -23.21 -2.55 -23.97
N GLN A 94 -23.44 -2.62 -25.29
CA GLN A 94 -24.09 -1.56 -26.06
C GLN A 94 -25.59 -1.41 -25.73
N ARG A 95 -26.29 -2.51 -25.41
CA ARG A 95 -27.70 -2.49 -25.02
C ARG A 95 -27.91 -1.88 -23.63
N PHE A 96 -27.02 -2.16 -22.69
CA PHE A 96 -27.06 -1.57 -21.35
C PHE A 96 -26.50 -0.15 -21.30
N SER A 97 -25.75 0.27 -22.31
CA SER A 97 -25.15 1.60 -22.41
C SER A 97 -25.09 2.02 -23.88
N THR A 98 -26.14 2.69 -24.35
CA THR A 98 -26.23 3.22 -25.73
C THR A 98 -25.13 4.25 -26.01
N ASP A 99 -24.67 4.94 -24.97
CA ASP A 99 -23.56 5.90 -24.97
C ASP A 99 -22.22 5.29 -24.53
N ALA A 100 -22.06 3.96 -24.56
CA ALA A 100 -20.82 3.28 -24.20
C ALA A 100 -19.52 3.86 -24.81
N PRO A 101 -19.51 4.47 -26.02
CA PRO A 101 -18.31 5.15 -26.49
C PRO A 101 -18.07 6.56 -25.92
N ALA A 102 -19.04 7.17 -25.23
CA ALA A 102 -19.03 8.57 -24.81
C ALA A 102 -19.28 8.83 -23.31
N ASP A 103 -19.97 7.96 -22.55
CA ASP A 103 -20.22 8.20 -21.13
C ASP A 103 -20.34 6.94 -20.24
N ARG A 104 -20.11 7.16 -18.93
CA ARG A 104 -20.03 6.15 -17.86
C ARG A 104 -21.42 5.80 -17.32
N VAL A 105 -22.04 4.72 -17.80
CA VAL A 105 -23.32 4.23 -17.28
C VAL A 105 -23.07 3.22 -16.15
N SER A 106 -23.85 3.27 -15.06
CA SER A 106 -23.87 2.26 -13.98
C SER A 106 -25.31 1.91 -13.64
N LEU A 107 -25.62 0.62 -13.44
CA LEU A 107 -26.94 0.17 -13.03
C LEU A 107 -27.00 0.13 -11.51
N SER A 108 -27.79 0.99 -10.88
CA SER A 108 -27.95 1.04 -9.41
C SER A 108 -29.33 0.54 -9.00
N SER A 109 -29.39 -0.31 -7.98
CA SER A 109 -30.62 -0.62 -7.24
C SER A 109 -30.47 -0.11 -5.82
N ALA A 110 -31.53 0.47 -5.27
CA ALA A 110 -31.56 0.96 -3.89
C ALA A 110 -32.86 0.51 -3.22
N ILE A 111 -32.75 -0.03 -2.01
CA ILE A 111 -33.88 -0.49 -1.20
C ILE A 111 -33.85 0.25 0.13
N SER A 112 -35.03 0.69 0.56
CA SER A 112 -35.23 1.33 1.86
C SER A 112 -35.35 0.26 2.93
N CYS A 113 -34.42 0.24 3.89
CA CYS A 113 -34.41 -0.72 4.99
C CYS A 113 -35.15 -0.16 6.21
N GLU A 114 -35.82 -1.03 6.97
CA GLU A 114 -36.42 -0.64 8.24
C GLU A 114 -35.33 -0.48 9.32
N ALA A 115 -35.51 0.50 10.21
CA ALA A 115 -34.54 0.74 11.28
C ALA A 115 -34.47 -0.46 12.24
N ALA A 116 -33.25 -0.88 12.58
CA ALA A 116 -33.03 -1.97 13.52
C ALA A 116 -33.79 -1.75 14.86
N PRO A 117 -34.42 -2.79 15.43
CA PRO A 117 -35.22 -2.65 16.65
C PRO A 117 -34.34 -2.18 17.81
N GLY A 118 -34.58 -0.94 18.28
CA GLY A 118 -33.84 -0.28 19.37
C GLY A 118 -33.11 1.02 19.01
N SER A 119 -33.11 1.44 17.73
CA SER A 119 -32.55 2.74 17.34
C SER A 119 -33.55 3.87 17.56
N ILE A 120 -33.19 4.87 18.37
CA ILE A 120 -34.02 6.05 18.69
C ILE A 120 -34.03 7.09 17.54
N ALA A 121 -33.28 6.85 16.46
CA ALA A 121 -33.31 7.68 15.24
C ALA A 121 -34.13 6.98 14.15
N ALA A 122 -35.41 7.37 14.02
CA ALA A 122 -36.33 6.89 13.00
C ALA A 122 -36.04 7.52 11.62
N ALA A 123 -34.95 7.11 10.98
CA ALA A 123 -34.72 7.35 9.56
C ALA A 123 -34.46 6.01 8.86
N PRO A 124 -35.19 5.66 7.78
CA PRO A 124 -34.91 4.44 7.03
C PRO A 124 -33.50 4.51 6.44
N SER A 125 -32.68 3.48 6.66
CA SER A 125 -31.37 3.38 6.03
C SER A 125 -31.55 2.85 4.61
N VAL A 126 -31.10 3.58 3.60
CA VAL A 126 -31.16 3.12 2.20
C VAL A 126 -29.90 2.33 1.89
N MET A 127 -30.04 1.04 1.55
CA MET A 127 -28.95 0.25 1.00
C MET A 127 -29.01 0.29 -0.52
N ALA A 128 -27.89 0.62 -1.16
CA ALA A 128 -27.77 0.67 -2.61
C ALA A 128 -26.65 -0.26 -3.11
N LEU A 129 -26.94 -1.06 -4.13
CA LEU A 129 -25.98 -1.87 -4.85
C LEU A 129 -25.86 -1.40 -6.30
N THR A 130 -24.62 -1.21 -6.75
CA THR A 130 -24.30 -0.69 -8.09
C THR A 130 -23.59 -1.74 -8.94
N LEU A 131 -24.24 -2.19 -10.00
CA LEU A 131 -23.71 -3.13 -11.00
C LEU A 131 -23.13 -2.35 -12.20
N SER A 132 -21.88 -2.64 -12.56
CA SER A 132 -21.30 -2.07 -13.78
C SER A 132 -21.92 -2.69 -15.05
N PRO A 133 -21.95 -1.98 -16.19
CA PRO A 133 -22.41 -2.55 -17.46
C PRO A 133 -21.62 -3.78 -17.91
N VAL A 134 -20.36 -3.89 -17.48
CA VAL A 134 -19.51 -5.05 -17.78
C VAL A 134 -19.93 -6.25 -16.93
N GLU A 135 -20.15 -6.08 -15.63
CA GLU A 135 -20.67 -7.15 -14.77
C GLU A 135 -22.07 -7.59 -15.22
N ALA A 136 -22.92 -6.63 -15.59
CA ALA A 136 -24.24 -6.87 -16.19
C ALA A 136 -24.13 -7.69 -17.48
N ALA A 137 -23.30 -7.25 -18.44
CA ALA A 137 -23.11 -7.96 -19.70
C ALA A 137 -22.57 -9.38 -19.50
N LEU A 138 -21.62 -9.57 -18.57
CA LEU A 138 -21.08 -10.89 -18.26
C LEU A 138 -22.10 -11.80 -17.59
N ALA A 139 -22.84 -11.31 -16.59
CA ALA A 139 -23.91 -12.05 -15.94
C ALA A 139 -24.99 -12.47 -16.94
N THR A 140 -25.40 -11.56 -17.84
CA THR A 140 -26.37 -11.83 -18.91
C THR A 140 -25.87 -12.88 -19.91
N CYS A 141 -24.60 -12.82 -20.34
CA CYS A 141 -24.04 -13.80 -21.28
C CYS A 141 -23.98 -15.20 -20.66
N VAL A 142 -23.55 -15.29 -19.41
CA VAL A 142 -23.50 -16.55 -18.65
C VAL A 142 -24.92 -17.12 -18.50
N ALA A 143 -25.87 -16.29 -18.06
CA ALA A 143 -27.25 -16.69 -17.82
C ALA A 143 -27.94 -17.22 -19.08
N LEU A 144 -27.85 -16.49 -20.19
CA LEU A 144 -28.49 -16.90 -21.45
C LEU A 144 -27.90 -18.19 -22.01
N ARG A 145 -26.57 -18.36 -21.94
CA ARG A 145 -25.94 -19.60 -22.39
C ARG A 145 -26.30 -20.79 -21.50
N TYR A 146 -26.31 -20.60 -20.19
CA TYR A 146 -26.70 -21.66 -19.26
C TYR A 146 -28.18 -22.03 -19.44
N PHE A 147 -29.07 -21.04 -19.54
CA PHE A 147 -30.50 -21.25 -19.69
C PHE A 147 -30.85 -22.07 -20.94
N TYR A 148 -30.39 -21.64 -22.12
CA TYR A 148 -30.74 -22.33 -23.36
C TYR A 148 -30.01 -23.67 -23.53
N ALA A 149 -28.74 -23.79 -23.14
CA ALA A 149 -27.96 -25.00 -23.38
C ALA A 149 -28.15 -26.07 -22.29
N HIS A 150 -28.26 -25.67 -21.03
CA HIS A 150 -28.27 -26.59 -19.88
C HIS A 150 -29.63 -26.64 -19.17
N ALA A 151 -30.31 -25.50 -18.95
CA ALA A 151 -31.59 -25.50 -18.24
C ALA A 151 -32.74 -26.03 -19.12
N LEU A 152 -32.80 -25.64 -20.40
CA LEU A 152 -33.78 -26.11 -21.37
C LEU A 152 -33.31 -27.33 -22.19
N ASN A 153 -32.06 -27.78 -21.99
CA ASN A 153 -31.44 -28.89 -22.71
C ASN A 153 -31.57 -28.80 -24.25
N LEU A 154 -31.54 -27.58 -24.82
CA LEU A 154 -31.64 -27.41 -26.27
C LEU A 154 -30.31 -27.73 -26.95
N SER A 155 -30.38 -28.61 -27.95
CA SER A 155 -29.21 -28.93 -28.76
C SER A 155 -28.71 -27.70 -29.53
N ALA A 156 -27.40 -27.64 -29.79
CA ALA A 156 -26.81 -26.58 -30.62
C ALA A 156 -27.46 -26.49 -32.01
N ALA A 157 -27.87 -27.64 -32.59
CA ALA A 157 -28.56 -27.69 -33.88
C ALA A 157 -29.95 -27.03 -33.82
N THR A 158 -30.70 -27.28 -32.74
CA THR A 158 -32.01 -26.67 -32.50
C THR A 158 -31.90 -25.16 -32.30
N ARG A 159 -30.92 -24.70 -31.50
CA ARG A 159 -30.68 -23.26 -31.28
C ARG A 159 -30.34 -22.51 -32.57
N VAL A 160 -29.55 -23.12 -33.45
CA VAL A 160 -29.21 -22.54 -34.76
C VAL A 160 -30.39 -22.56 -35.72
N ALA A 161 -31.13 -23.68 -35.80
CA ALA A 161 -32.27 -23.83 -36.72
C ALA A 161 -33.38 -22.80 -36.46
N HIS A 162 -33.61 -22.46 -35.19
CA HIS A 162 -34.64 -21.51 -34.79
C HIS A 162 -34.11 -20.11 -34.45
N SER A 163 -32.79 -19.88 -34.55
CA SER A 163 -32.13 -18.62 -34.16
C SER A 163 -32.47 -18.17 -32.73
N ILE A 164 -32.41 -19.10 -31.77
CA ILE A 164 -32.77 -18.88 -30.37
C ILE A 164 -31.52 -18.86 -29.50
N GLY A 165 -31.35 -17.78 -28.73
CA GLY A 165 -30.28 -17.64 -27.75
C GLY A 165 -28.90 -17.39 -28.37
N PRO A 166 -27.85 -17.29 -27.53
CA PRO A 166 -26.50 -17.04 -28.01
C PRO A 166 -26.01 -18.15 -28.96
N ALA A 167 -25.35 -17.77 -30.05
CA ALA A 167 -24.83 -18.72 -31.03
C ALA A 167 -23.88 -19.74 -30.35
N PRO A 168 -23.93 -21.03 -30.72
CA PRO A 168 -23.04 -22.05 -30.17
C PRO A 168 -21.59 -21.63 -30.31
N HIS A 169 -20.86 -21.60 -29.20
CA HIS A 169 -19.47 -21.20 -29.18
C HIS A 169 -18.73 -22.05 -28.17
N ASP A 170 -17.89 -22.95 -28.70
CA ASP A 170 -17.29 -24.07 -27.97
C ASP A 170 -16.56 -23.63 -26.69
N LEU A 171 -15.86 -22.50 -26.72
CA LEU A 171 -15.19 -22.01 -25.52
C LEU A 171 -16.16 -21.40 -24.50
N SER A 172 -17.16 -20.64 -24.95
CA SER A 172 -18.15 -20.00 -24.09
C SER A 172 -18.99 -21.05 -23.37
N ASP A 173 -19.44 -22.05 -24.13
CA ASP A 173 -20.35 -23.08 -23.64
C ASP A 173 -19.61 -23.97 -22.62
N ARG A 174 -18.34 -24.30 -22.84
CA ARG A 174 -17.52 -25.02 -21.85
C ARG A 174 -17.23 -24.21 -20.60
N PHE A 175 -16.97 -22.92 -20.74
CA PHE A 175 -16.78 -22.04 -19.58
C PHE A 175 -18.05 -21.97 -18.75
N THR A 176 -19.20 -21.75 -19.38
CA THR A 176 -20.49 -21.73 -18.69
C THR A 176 -20.79 -23.07 -18.02
N ALA A 177 -20.48 -24.20 -18.65
CA ALA A 177 -20.63 -25.54 -18.07
C ALA A 177 -19.69 -25.81 -16.87
N SER A 178 -18.55 -25.10 -16.77
CA SER A 178 -17.61 -25.24 -15.65
C SER A 178 -18.02 -24.45 -14.41
N LEU A 179 -19.08 -23.63 -14.49
CA LEU A 179 -19.56 -22.85 -13.38
C LEU A 179 -20.45 -23.72 -12.46
N PRO A 180 -20.35 -23.58 -11.14
CA PRO A 180 -21.07 -24.42 -10.18
C PRO A 180 -22.55 -24.00 -10.05
N PHE A 181 -23.29 -23.94 -11.16
CA PHE A 181 -24.70 -23.58 -11.15
C PHE A 181 -25.54 -24.60 -10.37
N GLU A 182 -25.29 -25.89 -10.55
CA GLU A 182 -26.05 -26.95 -9.88
C GLU A 182 -25.93 -26.85 -8.35
N ASP A 183 -24.74 -26.55 -7.84
CA ASP A 183 -24.50 -26.37 -6.40
C ASP A 183 -25.31 -25.18 -5.85
N TYR A 184 -25.30 -24.04 -6.55
CA TYR A 184 -26.04 -22.84 -6.14
C TYR A 184 -27.56 -23.01 -6.26
N LEU A 185 -28.02 -23.73 -7.27
CA LEU A 185 -29.45 -24.02 -7.47
C LEU A 185 -29.97 -25.07 -6.47
N GLN A 186 -29.12 -26.02 -6.06
CA GLN A 186 -29.48 -27.06 -5.08
C GLN A 186 -29.57 -26.52 -3.65
N TRP A 187 -28.74 -25.55 -3.27
CA TRP A 187 -28.75 -24.96 -1.92
C TRP A 187 -29.87 -23.94 -1.70
N GLY A 188 -30.46 -23.40 -2.77
CA GLY A 188 -31.41 -22.29 -2.72
C GLY A 188 -30.70 -20.99 -2.36
N LEU A 189 -30.87 -19.96 -3.21
CA LEU A 189 -30.16 -18.67 -3.06
C LEU A 189 -30.56 -17.91 -1.78
N GLU A 190 -31.72 -18.22 -1.21
CA GLU A 190 -32.24 -17.68 0.06
C GLU A 190 -31.50 -18.24 1.29
N SER A 191 -30.94 -19.46 1.21
CA SER A 191 -30.26 -20.11 2.36
C SER A 191 -28.87 -19.53 2.66
N ILE A 192 -28.32 -18.75 1.72
CA ILE A 192 -27.00 -18.10 1.81
C ILE A 192 -27.05 -16.88 2.76
N TYR A 193 -28.25 -16.41 3.12
CA TYR A 193 -28.48 -15.14 3.80
C TYR A 193 -29.40 -15.30 5.02
N SER A 194 -28.86 -15.81 6.14
CA SER A 194 -29.61 -16.00 7.39
C SER A 194 -29.71 -14.73 8.27
N ASP A 195 -28.96 -13.68 7.97
CA ASP A 195 -28.92 -12.42 8.74
C ASP A 195 -29.67 -11.27 8.04
N ALA A 196 -30.29 -10.37 8.81
CA ALA A 196 -31.16 -9.29 8.30
C ALA A 196 -30.49 -8.35 7.28
N SER A 197 -29.24 -7.93 7.48
CA SER A 197 -28.48 -7.09 6.54
C SER A 197 -28.16 -7.80 5.22
N SER A 198 -28.15 -9.14 5.27
CA SER A 198 -27.78 -9.99 4.17
C SER A 198 -29.01 -10.34 3.30
N ALA A 199 -30.19 -10.38 3.92
CA ALA A 199 -31.48 -10.43 3.24
C ALA A 199 -31.75 -9.14 2.43
N GLU A 200 -31.41 -7.97 2.96
CA GLU A 200 -31.58 -6.69 2.23
C GLU A 200 -30.67 -6.60 0.99
N ALA A 201 -29.47 -7.21 1.05
CA ALA A 201 -28.54 -7.25 -0.07
C ALA A 201 -29.01 -8.23 -1.15
N HIS A 202 -29.62 -9.35 -0.73
CA HIS A 202 -30.30 -10.28 -1.62
C HIS A 202 -31.43 -9.59 -2.40
N LEU A 203 -32.32 -8.85 -1.72
CA LEU A 203 -33.40 -8.09 -2.38
C LEU A 203 -32.86 -7.08 -3.42
N CYS A 204 -31.73 -6.42 -3.13
CA CYS A 204 -31.10 -5.50 -4.09
C CYS A 204 -30.59 -6.23 -5.35
N LEU A 205 -30.05 -7.44 -5.19
CA LEU A 205 -29.57 -8.27 -6.29
C LEU A 205 -30.72 -8.90 -7.08
N GLU A 206 -31.82 -9.26 -6.42
CA GLU A 206 -33.07 -9.67 -7.07
C GLU A 206 -33.66 -8.56 -7.94
N GLN A 207 -33.68 -7.33 -7.42
CA GLN A 207 -34.12 -6.16 -8.20
C GLN A 207 -33.21 -5.90 -9.39
N LEU A 208 -31.88 -6.02 -9.23
CA LEU A 208 -30.94 -5.92 -10.35
C LEU A 208 -31.14 -7.04 -11.37
N SER A 209 -31.37 -8.28 -10.92
CA SER A 209 -31.68 -9.42 -11.78
C SER A 209 -32.97 -9.17 -12.58
N SER A 210 -34.01 -8.65 -11.94
CA SER A 210 -35.28 -8.29 -12.59
C SER A 210 -35.08 -7.21 -13.65
N ASN A 211 -34.30 -6.17 -13.35
CA ASN A 211 -33.99 -5.11 -14.33
C ASN A 211 -33.20 -5.67 -15.54
N LEU A 212 -32.28 -6.62 -15.31
CA LEU A 212 -31.57 -7.29 -16.40
C LEU A 212 -32.51 -8.16 -17.23
N ARG A 213 -33.46 -8.86 -16.60
CA ARG A 213 -34.48 -9.66 -17.28
C ARG A 213 -35.32 -8.80 -18.21
N ASP A 214 -35.83 -7.67 -17.73
CA ASP A 214 -36.66 -6.75 -18.54
C ASP A 214 -35.89 -6.23 -19.76
N ALA A 215 -34.62 -5.88 -19.57
CA ALA A 215 -33.74 -5.47 -20.66
C ALA A 215 -33.48 -6.62 -21.66
N ILE A 216 -33.35 -7.85 -21.18
CA ILE A 216 -33.22 -9.04 -22.05
C ILE A 216 -34.50 -9.25 -22.87
N MET A 217 -35.68 -9.18 -22.24
CA MET A 217 -36.97 -9.36 -22.88
C MET A 217 -37.26 -8.26 -23.92
N THR A 218 -36.87 -7.02 -23.63
CA THR A 218 -37.00 -5.89 -24.57
C THR A 218 -36.23 -6.10 -25.88
N HIS A 219 -35.15 -6.88 -25.82
CA HIS A 219 -34.29 -7.18 -26.96
C HIS A 219 -34.42 -8.62 -27.49
N ALA A 220 -35.39 -9.39 -26.99
CA ALA A 220 -35.65 -10.76 -27.42
C ALA A 220 -36.49 -10.78 -28.72
N SER A 221 -36.22 -11.73 -29.60
CA SER A 221 -37.09 -12.00 -30.75
C SER A 221 -38.44 -12.59 -30.30
N ASN A 222 -39.47 -12.55 -31.16
CA ASN A 222 -40.79 -13.14 -30.84
C ASN A 222 -40.72 -14.63 -30.48
N VAL A 223 -39.71 -15.35 -30.94
CA VAL A 223 -39.50 -16.76 -30.63
C VAL A 223 -38.80 -16.91 -29.27
N GLU A 224 -37.71 -16.18 -29.03
CA GLU A 224 -37.02 -16.17 -27.73
C GLU A 224 -37.93 -15.69 -26.59
N PHE A 225 -38.78 -14.70 -26.86
CA PHE A 225 -39.78 -14.21 -25.91
C PHE A 225 -40.69 -15.35 -25.46
N ARG A 226 -41.20 -16.17 -26.38
CA ARG A 226 -42.07 -17.32 -26.03
C ARG A 226 -41.35 -18.34 -25.15
N PHE A 227 -40.07 -18.64 -25.42
CA PHE A 227 -39.29 -19.57 -24.58
C PHE A 227 -38.98 -19.02 -23.19
N LEU A 228 -38.68 -17.72 -23.09
CA LEU A 228 -38.46 -17.04 -21.82
C LEU A 228 -39.77 -16.91 -21.01
N ASP A 229 -40.91 -16.78 -21.70
CA ASP A 229 -42.25 -16.65 -21.11
C ASP A 229 -42.89 -18.01 -20.73
N GLU A 230 -42.53 -19.10 -21.42
CA GLU A 230 -42.97 -20.47 -21.09
C GLU A 230 -42.32 -21.01 -19.79
N ALA A 231 -41.14 -20.52 -19.40
CA ALA A 231 -40.42 -20.95 -18.20
C ALA A 231 -39.82 -19.76 -17.39
N PRO A 232 -40.65 -18.83 -16.90
CA PRO A 232 -40.18 -17.56 -16.34
C PRO A 232 -39.40 -17.73 -15.04
N SER A 233 -39.87 -18.59 -14.14
CA SER A 233 -39.22 -18.87 -12.85
C SER A 233 -37.85 -19.52 -12.99
N LEU A 234 -37.65 -20.34 -14.03
CA LEU A 234 -36.37 -20.99 -14.30
C LEU A 234 -35.34 -19.97 -14.79
N PHE A 235 -35.72 -19.06 -15.68
CA PHE A 235 -34.82 -18.04 -16.20
C PHE A 235 -34.41 -17.03 -15.12
N ASP A 236 -35.35 -16.56 -14.32
CA ASP A 236 -35.11 -15.60 -13.22
C ASP A 236 -34.10 -16.17 -12.22
N THR A 237 -34.24 -17.45 -11.87
CA THR A 237 -33.32 -18.16 -10.97
C THR A 237 -31.92 -18.29 -11.55
N VAL A 238 -31.80 -18.62 -12.85
CA VAL A 238 -30.51 -18.72 -13.55
C VAL A 238 -29.82 -17.36 -13.63
N LEU A 239 -30.56 -16.30 -13.91
CA LEU A 239 -30.01 -14.94 -14.02
C LEU A 239 -29.51 -14.43 -12.67
N LEU A 240 -30.28 -14.64 -11.60
CA LEU A 240 -29.88 -14.28 -10.24
C LEU A 240 -28.64 -15.07 -9.80
N THR A 241 -28.61 -16.38 -10.06
CA THR A 241 -27.43 -17.24 -9.78
C THR A 241 -26.19 -16.76 -10.53
N SER A 242 -26.35 -16.38 -11.80
CA SER A 242 -25.26 -15.83 -12.62
C SER A 242 -24.68 -14.56 -12.01
N LEU A 243 -25.53 -13.69 -11.48
CA LEU A 243 -25.15 -12.43 -10.86
C LEU A 243 -24.39 -12.67 -9.54
N TYR A 244 -24.80 -13.67 -8.75
CA TYR A 244 -24.06 -14.14 -7.57
C TYR A 244 -22.69 -14.71 -7.91
N LEU A 245 -22.59 -15.54 -8.94
CA LEU A 245 -21.33 -16.14 -9.39
C LEU A 245 -20.35 -15.09 -9.91
N VAL A 246 -20.84 -14.06 -10.61
CA VAL A 246 -20.01 -12.96 -11.10
C VAL A 246 -19.51 -12.10 -9.92
N ARG A 247 -20.37 -11.78 -8.94
CA ARG A 247 -20.02 -10.92 -7.80
C ARG A 247 -19.13 -11.58 -6.75
N SER A 248 -19.38 -12.84 -6.41
CA SER A 248 -18.56 -13.60 -5.46
C SER A 248 -17.09 -13.71 -5.92
N ARG A 249 -16.87 -13.74 -7.23
CA ARG A 249 -15.54 -13.74 -7.87
C ARG A 249 -14.87 -12.36 -7.93
N VAL A 250 -15.62 -11.27 -7.74
CA VAL A 250 -15.13 -9.88 -7.74
C VAL A 250 -14.82 -9.38 -6.32
N LEU A 251 -15.56 -9.83 -5.30
CA LEU A 251 -15.53 -9.24 -3.95
C LEU A 251 -14.83 -10.06 -2.85
N ARG A 252 -14.21 -11.22 -3.17
CA ARG A 252 -13.56 -12.12 -2.17
C ARG A 252 -14.44 -12.40 -0.94
N MET A 253 -15.71 -12.75 -1.15
CA MET A 253 -16.55 -13.19 -0.03
C MET A 253 -16.29 -14.67 0.31
N PRO A 254 -16.31 -15.06 1.60
CA PRO A 254 -16.25 -16.47 1.96
C PRO A 254 -17.46 -17.20 1.39
N LEU A 255 -17.22 -18.34 0.75
CA LEU A 255 -18.26 -19.33 0.44
C LEU A 255 -18.76 -19.88 1.79
N LEU A 256 -19.92 -19.40 2.25
CA LEU A 256 -20.49 -19.82 3.52
C LEU A 256 -21.25 -21.13 3.35
N SER A 257 -20.60 -22.21 3.77
CA SER A 257 -21.22 -23.35 4.41
C SER A 257 -20.41 -23.63 5.67
N SER A 258 -21.07 -23.89 6.79
CA SER A 258 -20.49 -24.13 8.13
C SER A 258 -19.58 -25.37 8.24
N THR A 259 -19.18 -25.97 7.11
CA THR A 259 -18.40 -27.21 7.03
C THR A 259 -17.00 -27.02 6.44
N SER A 260 -16.63 -25.84 5.94
CA SER A 260 -15.30 -25.60 5.36
C SER A 260 -14.79 -24.18 5.63
N ASN A 261 -13.81 -24.04 6.53
CA ASN A 261 -13.13 -22.78 6.86
C ASN A 261 -11.94 -22.43 5.94
N THR A 262 -11.74 -23.14 4.83
CA THR A 262 -10.63 -22.85 3.90
C THR A 262 -11.09 -21.89 2.81
N PRO A 263 -10.58 -20.63 2.75
CA PRO A 263 -10.82 -19.77 1.60
C PRO A 263 -10.17 -20.39 0.35
N ASP A 264 -10.93 -20.47 -0.73
CA ASP A 264 -10.45 -21.06 -1.98
C ASP A 264 -9.33 -20.19 -2.59
N SER A 265 -8.09 -20.68 -2.46
CA SER A 265 -6.88 -20.03 -2.95
C SER A 265 -6.80 -19.94 -4.50
N SER A 266 -7.66 -20.66 -5.22
CA SER A 266 -7.72 -20.65 -6.69
C SER A 266 -8.38 -19.38 -7.26
N CYS A 267 -9.11 -18.61 -6.43
CA CYS A 267 -9.87 -17.43 -6.83
C CYS A 267 -9.10 -16.09 -6.73
N SER A 268 -7.78 -16.11 -6.53
CA SER A 268 -7.01 -14.92 -6.17
C SER A 268 -6.56 -14.02 -7.33
N VAL A 269 -6.93 -14.28 -8.59
CA VAL A 269 -6.29 -13.65 -9.75
C VAL A 269 -7.26 -12.94 -10.69
N PHE A 270 -7.82 -11.80 -10.25
CA PHE A 270 -8.32 -10.74 -11.14
C PHE A 270 -8.09 -9.31 -10.62
N ALA A 271 -7.16 -9.12 -9.68
CA ALA A 271 -6.92 -7.83 -9.03
C ALA A 271 -6.05 -6.78 -9.78
N PRO A 272 -5.44 -7.01 -10.97
CA PRO A 272 -4.79 -5.88 -11.66
C PRO A 272 -5.67 -5.21 -12.72
N GLY A 273 -6.43 -5.99 -13.50
CA GLY A 273 -7.20 -5.48 -14.64
C GLY A 273 -8.62 -5.03 -14.30
N LEU A 274 -9.27 -5.75 -13.39
CA LEU A 274 -10.64 -5.45 -12.97
C LEU A 274 -10.67 -4.36 -11.88
N ASP A 275 -9.68 -4.31 -10.99
CA ASP A 275 -9.45 -3.13 -10.12
C ASP A 275 -9.06 -1.90 -10.94
N ALA A 276 -8.27 -2.02 -12.02
CA ALA A 276 -7.97 -0.87 -12.87
C ALA A 276 -9.21 -0.26 -13.54
N LEU A 277 -10.25 -1.08 -13.81
CA LEU A 277 -11.52 -0.65 -14.38
C LEU A 277 -12.53 -0.21 -13.30
N ASN A 278 -12.58 -0.89 -12.16
CA ASN A 278 -13.38 -0.52 -10.98
C ASN A 278 -12.85 0.76 -10.30
N HIS A 279 -11.58 1.09 -10.48
CA HIS A 279 -10.92 2.32 -10.03
C HIS A 279 -10.80 3.40 -11.12
N CYS A 280 -11.47 3.26 -12.28
CA CYS A 280 -11.57 4.37 -13.24
C CYS A 280 -12.29 5.62 -12.66
N GLY A 281 -12.99 5.48 -11.53
CA GLY A 281 -13.50 6.60 -10.73
C GLY A 281 -12.45 7.31 -9.86
N THR A 282 -11.36 6.63 -9.48
CA THR A 282 -10.31 7.17 -8.60
C THR A 282 -9.08 7.67 -9.36
N ARG A 283 -8.80 7.16 -10.57
CA ARG A 283 -7.71 7.63 -11.44
C ARG A 283 -7.87 9.10 -11.86
N ILE A 284 -6.75 9.82 -11.93
CA ILE A 284 -6.74 11.26 -12.23
C ILE A 284 -6.89 11.46 -13.73
N GLN A 285 -8.07 11.95 -14.15
CA GLN A 285 -8.30 12.37 -15.53
C GLN A 285 -7.57 13.67 -15.83
N ALA A 286 -7.05 13.77 -17.06
CA ALA A 286 -6.48 15.01 -17.57
C ALA A 286 -7.54 16.12 -17.58
N ALA A 287 -7.35 17.16 -16.78
CA ALA A 287 -8.28 18.28 -16.69
C ALA A 287 -7.54 19.61 -16.49
N HIS A 288 -8.21 20.70 -16.87
CA HIS A 288 -7.71 22.07 -16.74
C HIS A 288 -8.53 22.93 -15.77
N LYS A 289 -9.72 22.47 -15.35
CA LYS A 289 -10.61 23.17 -14.43
C LYS A 289 -11.06 22.23 -13.34
N PHE A 290 -11.09 22.71 -12.11
CA PHE A 290 -11.48 21.93 -10.95
C PHE A 290 -12.48 22.70 -10.06
N PRO A 291 -13.23 22.01 -9.19
CA PRO A 291 -14.10 22.65 -8.22
C PRO A 291 -13.35 23.67 -7.36
N GLN A 292 -14.01 24.77 -6.99
CA GLN A 292 -13.35 25.92 -6.38
C GLN A 292 -13.59 25.98 -4.87
N LEU A 293 -12.51 26.21 -4.13
CA LEU A 293 -12.53 26.52 -2.71
C LEU A 293 -11.98 27.93 -2.47
N ARG A 294 -12.82 28.79 -1.89
CA ARG A 294 -12.47 30.20 -1.63
C ARG A 294 -11.88 30.39 -0.24
N LEU A 295 -10.74 31.06 -0.18
CA LEU A 295 -10.10 31.51 1.06
C LEU A 295 -10.88 32.67 1.69
N GLN A 296 -10.83 32.76 3.02
CA GLN A 296 -11.31 33.95 3.73
C GLN A 296 -10.45 35.18 3.37
N PRO A 297 -10.98 36.40 3.54
CA PRO A 297 -10.24 37.63 3.30
C PRO A 297 -8.88 37.63 4.02
N THR A 298 -7.85 38.13 3.34
CA THR A 298 -6.46 38.23 3.83
C THR A 298 -5.70 36.93 4.10
N GLN A 299 -6.35 35.76 4.18
CA GLN A 299 -5.68 34.47 4.46
C GLN A 299 -4.72 34.04 3.35
N HIS A 300 -4.92 34.52 2.13
CA HIS A 300 -3.99 34.31 1.00
C HIS A 300 -2.58 34.84 1.29
N ARG A 301 -2.40 35.77 2.24
CA ARG A 301 -1.07 36.31 2.62
C ARG A 301 -0.19 35.26 3.31
N LEU A 302 -0.79 34.25 3.93
CA LEU A 302 -0.05 33.13 4.53
C LEU A 302 0.59 32.23 3.45
N MET A 303 0.09 32.33 2.21
CA MET A 303 0.61 31.61 1.05
C MET A 303 1.69 32.48 0.37
N THR A 304 2.96 32.20 0.67
CA THR A 304 4.08 32.77 -0.08
C THR A 304 4.41 31.88 -1.28
N ARG A 305 5.00 32.44 -2.34
CA ARG A 305 5.31 31.78 -3.63
C ARG A 305 6.17 30.49 -3.54
N ARG A 306 6.60 30.06 -2.35
CA ARG A 306 7.50 28.92 -2.12
C ARG A 306 6.99 27.90 -1.10
N ARG A 307 5.73 27.98 -0.65
CA ARG A 307 5.18 27.04 0.33
C ARG A 307 4.34 25.98 -0.37
N GLN A 308 4.90 24.79 -0.53
CA GLN A 308 4.12 23.56 -0.61
C GLN A 308 3.65 23.26 0.81
N CYS A 309 2.35 23.36 1.07
CA CYS A 309 1.81 23.30 2.42
C CYS A 309 0.46 22.60 2.46
N ASN A 310 0.08 22.16 3.66
CA ASN A 310 -1.32 21.91 3.95
C ASN A 310 -2.01 23.22 4.35
N LEU A 311 -3.24 23.41 3.87
CA LEU A 311 -4.09 24.53 4.24
C LEU A 311 -5.26 24.00 5.06
N PRO A 312 -5.34 24.31 6.37
CA PRO A 312 -6.47 23.93 7.19
C PRO A 312 -7.81 24.45 6.62
N LEU A 313 -8.88 23.65 6.66
CA LEU A 313 -10.19 24.05 6.13
C LEU A 313 -10.76 25.31 6.81
N ARG A 314 -10.34 25.61 8.04
CA ARG A 314 -10.69 26.85 8.76
C ARG A 314 -10.23 28.13 8.07
N LEU A 315 -9.29 28.07 7.12
CA LEU A 315 -8.83 29.23 6.35
C LEU A 315 -9.76 29.58 5.18
N PHE A 316 -10.69 28.68 4.85
CA PHE A 316 -11.62 28.82 3.74
C PHE A 316 -12.95 29.41 4.21
N HIS A 317 -13.69 30.02 3.28
CA HIS A 317 -15.00 30.58 3.57
C HIS A 317 -15.96 29.45 3.97
N PRO A 318 -16.75 29.59 5.07
CA PRO A 318 -17.61 28.53 5.57
C PRO A 318 -18.53 27.94 4.50
N SER A 319 -19.22 28.80 3.72
CA SER A 319 -20.10 28.33 2.64
C SER A 319 -19.37 27.53 1.54
N SER A 320 -18.09 27.81 1.30
CA SER A 320 -17.28 27.07 0.32
C SER A 320 -16.90 25.69 0.85
N VAL A 321 -16.62 25.61 2.16
CA VAL A 321 -16.33 24.33 2.83
C VAL A 321 -17.60 23.49 2.94
N ASP A 322 -18.74 24.11 3.24
CA ASP A 322 -20.03 23.44 3.32
C ASP A 322 -20.42 22.88 1.94
N PHE A 323 -20.31 23.67 0.88
CA PHE A 323 -20.48 23.16 -0.49
C PHE A 323 -19.58 21.95 -0.76
N ALA A 324 -18.28 22.08 -0.48
CA ALA A 324 -17.33 20.99 -0.73
C ALA A 324 -17.62 19.73 0.09
N ARG A 325 -18.15 19.86 1.31
CA ARG A 325 -18.53 18.71 2.14
C ARG A 325 -19.69 17.92 1.56
N HIS A 326 -20.63 18.58 0.88
CA HIS A 326 -21.81 17.92 0.31
C HIS A 326 -21.54 17.40 -1.11
N GLU A 327 -20.74 18.12 -1.89
CA GLU A 327 -20.59 17.88 -3.34
C GLU A 327 -19.26 17.21 -3.73
N LEU A 328 -18.22 17.25 -2.88
CA LEU A 328 -16.88 16.77 -3.23
C LEU A 328 -16.46 15.55 -2.41
N GLU A 329 -15.94 14.56 -3.13
CA GLU A 329 -15.29 13.40 -2.52
C GLU A 329 -13.91 13.73 -1.93
N ALA A 330 -13.49 12.93 -0.96
CA ALA A 330 -12.12 13.00 -0.44
C ALA A 330 -11.08 12.69 -1.52
N GLY A 331 -9.95 13.41 -1.47
CA GLY A 331 -8.87 13.32 -2.44
C GLY A 331 -9.19 13.96 -3.79
N ARG A 332 -10.33 14.63 -3.96
CA ARG A 332 -10.64 15.35 -5.22
C ARG A 332 -9.70 16.55 -5.39
N ILE A 333 -9.24 16.79 -6.61
CA ILE A 333 -8.46 17.98 -6.95
C ILE A 333 -9.38 19.20 -6.93
N VAL A 334 -8.94 20.28 -6.29
CA VAL A 334 -9.66 21.54 -6.14
C VAL A 334 -8.77 22.74 -6.43
N GLU A 335 -9.40 23.81 -6.92
CA GLU A 335 -8.80 25.13 -7.10
C GLU A 335 -8.90 25.93 -5.79
N VAL A 336 -7.77 26.35 -5.24
CA VAL A 336 -7.72 27.28 -4.12
C VAL A 336 -7.72 28.70 -4.69
N ARG A 337 -8.80 29.44 -4.43
CA ARG A 337 -9.00 30.81 -4.93
C ARG A 337 -9.05 31.82 -3.80
N ARG A 338 -8.65 33.06 -4.09
CA ARG A 338 -8.87 34.20 -3.21
C ARG A 338 -10.33 34.62 -3.22
N ASP A 339 -10.66 35.54 -2.32
CA ASP A 339 -11.97 36.18 -2.23
C ASP A 339 -12.35 36.93 -3.54
N ASP A 340 -11.37 37.54 -4.22
CA ASP A 340 -11.53 38.18 -5.54
C ASP A 340 -11.59 37.18 -6.72
N ASN A 341 -11.76 35.90 -6.43
CA ASN A 341 -11.81 34.79 -7.37
C ASN A 341 -10.52 34.53 -8.17
N SER A 342 -9.39 35.15 -7.79
CA SER A 342 -8.08 34.84 -8.39
C SER A 342 -7.57 33.48 -7.94
N LEU A 343 -7.05 32.68 -8.89
CA LEU A 343 -6.48 31.38 -8.60
C LEU A 343 -5.12 31.51 -7.89
N VAL A 344 -4.95 30.75 -6.80
CA VAL A 344 -3.73 30.76 -5.99
C VAL A 344 -2.99 29.43 -6.12
N ALA A 345 -3.71 28.31 -6.06
CA ALA A 345 -3.10 26.99 -6.00
C ALA A 345 -4.06 25.88 -6.42
N LEU A 346 -3.50 24.70 -6.66
CA LEU A 346 -4.20 23.44 -6.82
C LEU A 346 -3.81 22.49 -5.68
N GLY A 347 -4.79 21.78 -5.14
CA GLY A 347 -4.58 20.84 -4.05
C GLY A 347 -5.59 19.71 -4.01
N PHE A 348 -5.34 18.73 -3.16
CA PHE A 348 -6.29 17.67 -2.85
C PHE A 348 -7.16 18.07 -1.67
N TYR A 349 -8.48 17.95 -1.81
CA TYR A 349 -9.43 18.19 -0.72
C TYR A 349 -9.47 16.99 0.23
N GLU A 350 -9.08 17.18 1.49
CA GLU A 350 -8.98 16.11 2.48
C GLU A 350 -9.88 16.42 3.70
N PRO A 351 -11.18 16.10 3.63
CA PRO A 351 -12.13 16.41 4.71
C PRO A 351 -11.77 15.69 6.02
N HIS A 352 -11.28 14.44 5.92
CA HIS A 352 -10.87 13.62 7.06
C HIS A 352 -9.66 14.19 7.82
N LEU A 353 -8.70 14.82 7.11
CA LEU A 353 -7.56 15.53 7.69
C LEU A 353 -7.86 17.00 7.98
N LYS A 354 -9.09 17.46 7.69
CA LYS A 354 -9.56 18.84 7.85
C LYS A 354 -8.66 19.86 7.17
N ARG A 355 -8.13 19.54 5.98
CA ARG A 355 -7.20 20.39 5.24
C ARG A 355 -7.30 20.20 3.71
N VAL A 356 -6.62 21.06 2.98
CA VAL A 356 -6.33 20.93 1.54
C VAL A 356 -4.83 20.76 1.38
N ASP A 357 -4.43 19.69 0.70
CA ASP A 357 -3.02 19.33 0.49
C ASP A 357 -2.54 19.92 -0.83
N VAL A 358 -1.85 21.06 -0.76
CA VAL A 358 -1.44 21.83 -1.94
C VAL A 358 -0.23 21.15 -2.62
N PHE A 359 -0.39 20.84 -3.90
CA PHE A 359 0.68 20.26 -4.72
C PHE A 359 1.20 21.24 -5.78
N ASP A 360 0.41 22.21 -6.24
CA ASP A 360 0.84 23.18 -7.23
C ASP A 360 0.44 24.60 -6.85
N MET A 361 1.37 25.54 -6.91
CA MET A 361 1.13 26.95 -6.62
C MET A 361 1.16 27.73 -7.92
N THR A 362 0.05 28.37 -8.28
CA THR A 362 -0.06 29.09 -9.53
C THR A 362 0.60 30.48 -9.40
N ALA A 363 1.47 30.83 -10.33
CA ALA A 363 1.98 32.19 -10.43
C ALA A 363 0.88 33.11 -11.01
N SER A 364 0.70 34.30 -10.41
CA SER A 364 -0.26 35.34 -10.79
C SER A 364 -0.20 35.81 -12.27
N LEU A 365 0.74 35.31 -13.08
CA LEU A 365 1.01 35.70 -14.47
C LEU A 365 0.83 34.54 -15.48
N ALA A 366 0.46 33.33 -15.03
CA ALA A 366 0.28 32.20 -15.94
C ALA A 366 -1.10 32.30 -16.63
N ALA A 367 -1.10 32.61 -17.92
CA ALA A 367 -2.33 32.70 -18.73
C ALA A 367 -3.01 31.33 -18.97
N MET A 368 -2.31 30.21 -18.74
CA MET A 368 -2.82 28.84 -18.90
C MET A 368 -2.38 27.94 -17.75
N LEU A 369 -3.32 27.15 -17.23
CA LEU A 369 -3.05 26.12 -16.22
C LEU A 369 -2.41 24.89 -16.87
N PRO A 370 -1.40 24.27 -16.24
CA PRO A 370 -0.90 22.98 -16.70
C PRO A 370 -2.05 21.96 -16.66
N ALA A 371 -2.12 21.08 -17.65
CA ALA A 371 -3.01 19.93 -17.59
C ALA A 371 -2.56 19.04 -16.43
N ILE A 372 -3.43 18.86 -15.43
CA ILE A 372 -3.14 17.94 -14.33
C ILE A 372 -3.63 16.56 -14.74
N SER A 373 -2.72 15.59 -14.76
CA SER A 373 -2.96 14.21 -15.18
C SER A 373 -2.09 13.24 -14.36
N GLU A 374 -2.25 11.93 -14.55
CA GLU A 374 -1.33 10.93 -13.99
C GLU A 374 0.12 11.19 -14.40
N ASP A 375 0.35 11.53 -15.68
CA ASP A 375 1.70 11.83 -16.21
C ASP A 375 2.34 13.04 -15.52
N PHE A 376 1.54 14.06 -15.16
CA PHE A 376 2.04 15.21 -14.40
C PHE A 376 2.64 14.79 -13.05
N PHE A 377 1.96 13.90 -12.31
CA PHE A 377 2.47 13.40 -11.04
C PHE A 377 3.60 12.39 -11.22
N MET A 378 3.53 11.50 -12.21
CA MET A 378 4.59 10.53 -12.48
C MET A 378 5.88 11.20 -12.96
N ALA A 379 5.78 12.34 -13.67
CA ALA A 379 6.93 13.17 -14.01
C ALA A 379 7.62 13.71 -12.74
N ARG A 380 6.86 14.13 -11.72
CA ARG A 380 7.39 14.57 -10.42
C ARG A 380 8.04 13.43 -9.64
N VAL A 381 7.42 12.24 -9.64
CA VAL A 381 8.02 11.02 -9.05
C VAL A 381 9.35 10.73 -9.74
N HIS A 382 9.37 10.76 -11.07
CA HIS A 382 10.58 10.52 -11.86
C HIS A 382 11.68 11.55 -11.54
N GLU A 383 11.34 12.85 -11.49
CA GLU A 383 12.30 13.91 -11.14
C GLU A 383 12.83 13.74 -9.71
N ALA A 384 11.96 13.47 -8.74
CA ALA A 384 12.35 13.20 -7.37
C ALA A 384 13.32 12.03 -7.29
N TRP A 385 13.06 10.95 -8.03
CA TRP A 385 13.93 9.78 -8.10
C TRP A 385 15.27 10.10 -8.76
N GLU A 386 15.29 10.76 -9.92
CA GLU A 386 16.53 11.09 -10.60
C GLU A 386 17.42 12.03 -9.77
N ARG A 387 16.84 12.95 -8.98
CA ARG A 387 17.60 13.75 -7.99
C ARG A 387 18.36 12.85 -7.00
N ARG A 388 17.72 11.81 -6.45
CA ARG A 388 18.37 10.84 -5.56
C ARG A 388 19.42 10.00 -6.27
N ARG A 389 19.11 9.52 -7.48
CA ARG A 389 20.04 8.71 -8.28
C ARG A 389 21.31 9.45 -8.66
N ARG A 390 21.33 10.78 -8.68
CA ARG A 390 22.57 11.55 -8.89
C ARG A 390 23.48 11.60 -7.66
N ILE A 391 22.91 11.49 -6.45
CA ILE A 391 23.63 11.69 -5.19
C ILE A 391 24.01 10.36 -4.53
N LEU A 392 23.11 9.39 -4.56
CA LEU A 392 23.20 8.16 -3.78
C LEU A 392 24.14 7.05 -4.30
N PRO A 393 24.45 6.91 -5.62
CA PRO A 393 25.37 5.87 -6.09
C PRO A 393 26.76 5.94 -5.44
N GLN A 394 27.17 7.11 -4.98
CA GLN A 394 28.43 7.31 -4.23
C GLN A 394 28.42 6.65 -2.84
N THR A 395 27.28 6.13 -2.39
CA THR A 395 27.08 5.66 -1.00
C THR A 395 26.99 4.13 -0.86
N GLN A 396 27.23 3.35 -1.93
CA GLN A 396 27.08 1.88 -1.93
C GLN A 396 25.75 1.42 -1.30
N SER A 397 24.66 2.16 -1.59
CA SER A 397 23.33 1.90 -1.06
C SER A 397 22.34 1.84 -2.20
N ASN A 398 21.46 0.83 -2.20
CA ASN A 398 20.29 0.76 -3.08
C ASN A 398 18.97 1.02 -2.32
N THR A 399 19.03 1.17 -1.00
CA THR A 399 17.91 1.60 -0.16
C THR A 399 17.86 3.12 -0.01
N TYR A 400 16.73 3.78 -0.28
CA TYR A 400 16.53 5.21 -0.06
C TYR A 400 15.06 5.66 -0.21
N ARG A 401 14.76 6.83 0.35
CA ARG A 401 13.47 7.50 0.14
C ARG A 401 13.45 8.26 -1.19
N VAL A 402 12.63 7.80 -2.14
CA VAL A 402 12.45 8.41 -3.46
C VAL A 402 11.53 9.61 -3.41
N VAL A 403 10.41 9.49 -2.69
CA VAL A 403 9.42 10.56 -2.51
C VAL A 403 9.24 10.83 -1.02
N ASN A 404 9.34 12.09 -0.61
CA ASN A 404 9.20 12.57 0.76
C ASN A 404 8.11 13.64 0.88
N GLY A 405 6.89 13.29 0.48
CA GLY A 405 5.71 14.13 0.66
C GLY A 405 5.81 15.49 -0.01
N TYR A 406 5.45 16.53 0.75
CA TYR A 406 5.47 17.93 0.30
C TYR A 406 6.81 18.34 -0.30
N ALA A 407 7.94 17.93 0.26
CA ALA A 407 9.26 18.36 -0.21
C ALA A 407 9.59 17.90 -1.65
N ASP A 408 8.82 16.95 -2.19
CA ASP A 408 8.93 16.47 -3.57
C ASP A 408 7.72 16.82 -4.43
N SER A 409 6.91 17.80 -4.00
CA SER A 409 5.72 18.25 -4.74
C SER A 409 4.63 17.16 -4.88
N LEU A 410 4.63 16.18 -3.98
CA LEU A 410 3.72 15.03 -3.93
C LEU A 410 3.19 14.89 -2.51
N PRO A 411 2.25 15.76 -2.07
CA PRO A 411 1.82 15.83 -0.68
C PRO A 411 1.26 14.49 -0.20
N SER A 412 1.55 14.15 1.04
CA SER A 412 1.07 12.92 1.71
C SER A 412 1.43 11.59 1.01
N LEU A 413 2.36 11.60 0.05
CA LEU A 413 2.91 10.40 -0.58
C LEU A 413 4.38 10.21 -0.18
N PHE A 414 4.70 9.02 0.31
CA PHE A 414 6.07 8.64 0.68
C PHE A 414 6.43 7.31 0.02
N VAL A 415 7.61 7.24 -0.60
CA VAL A 415 8.05 6.05 -1.32
C VAL A 415 9.45 5.70 -0.90
N ASP A 416 9.61 4.57 -0.22
CA ASP A 416 10.88 4.01 0.20
C ASP A 416 11.23 2.83 -0.70
N VAL A 417 12.31 2.97 -1.46
CA VAL A 417 12.86 1.86 -2.27
C VAL A 417 13.90 1.18 -1.39
N PHE A 418 13.72 -0.11 -1.08
CA PHE A 418 14.74 -0.91 -0.40
C PHE A 418 15.66 -1.53 -1.45
N SER A 419 15.07 -2.17 -2.44
CA SER A 419 15.76 -2.53 -3.68
C SER A 419 14.89 -2.13 -4.86
N GLU A 420 15.43 -2.13 -6.08
CA GLU A 420 14.63 -1.86 -7.28
C GLU A 420 13.42 -2.81 -7.40
N CYS A 421 13.46 -3.96 -6.73
CA CYS A 421 12.43 -4.98 -6.73
C CYS A 421 11.52 -4.97 -5.48
N PHE A 422 11.90 -4.28 -4.39
CA PHE A 422 11.16 -4.24 -3.13
C PHE A 422 10.97 -2.82 -2.61
N VAL A 423 9.72 -2.37 -2.60
CA VAL A 423 9.36 -0.96 -2.37
C VAL A 423 8.27 -0.87 -1.29
N ARG A 424 8.29 0.18 -0.49
CA ARG A 424 7.19 0.59 0.38
C ARG A 424 6.60 1.90 -0.13
N VAL A 425 5.28 1.94 -0.26
CA VAL A 425 4.50 3.13 -0.59
C VAL A 425 3.57 3.42 0.58
N VAL A 426 3.67 4.64 1.12
CA VAL A 426 2.79 5.14 2.17
C VAL A 426 2.06 6.36 1.63
N ALA A 427 0.76 6.24 1.43
CA ALA A 427 -0.15 7.34 1.14
C ALA A 427 -0.94 7.65 2.41
N THR A 428 -0.81 8.86 2.94
CA THR A 428 -1.48 9.25 4.19
C THR A 428 -2.78 10.04 3.98
N SER A 429 -3.17 10.26 2.72
CA SER A 429 -4.39 10.96 2.33
C SER A 429 -5.05 10.30 1.12
N PHE A 430 -6.34 10.56 0.88
CA PHE A 430 -7.06 9.98 -0.27
C PHE A 430 -6.56 10.55 -1.60
N GLY A 431 -6.10 11.80 -1.64
CA GLY A 431 -5.48 12.42 -2.81
C GLY A 431 -4.17 11.74 -3.19
N ALA A 432 -3.33 11.41 -2.20
CA ALA A 432 -2.12 10.61 -2.42
C ALA A 432 -2.46 9.16 -2.83
N GLU A 433 -3.51 8.58 -2.27
CA GLU A 433 -3.98 7.23 -2.61
C GLU A 433 -4.39 7.11 -4.09
N ARG A 434 -4.99 8.15 -4.68
CA ARG A 434 -5.30 8.21 -6.12
C ARG A 434 -4.06 8.09 -7.01
N LEU A 435 -2.86 8.42 -6.49
CA LEU A 435 -1.59 8.29 -7.19
C LEU A 435 -0.97 6.88 -7.07
N VAL A 436 -1.47 6.02 -6.18
CA VAL A 436 -0.88 4.70 -5.92
C VAL A 436 -0.97 3.81 -7.15
N THR A 437 -2.11 3.76 -7.84
CA THR A 437 -2.25 2.89 -9.02
C THR A 437 -1.30 3.30 -10.17
N PRO A 438 -1.25 4.57 -10.60
CA PRO A 438 -0.25 5.00 -11.59
C PRO A 438 1.20 4.79 -11.12
N LEU A 439 1.46 4.95 -9.82
CA LEU A 439 2.76 4.68 -9.23
C LEU A 439 3.11 3.18 -9.30
N LEU A 440 2.17 2.27 -9.06
CA LEU A 440 2.40 0.83 -9.21
C LEU A 440 2.74 0.47 -10.67
N ASP A 441 2.05 1.07 -11.65
CA ASP A 441 2.37 0.92 -13.07
C ASP A 441 3.79 1.43 -13.37
N PHE A 442 4.16 2.58 -12.81
CA PHE A 442 5.49 3.16 -12.94
C PHE A 442 6.59 2.28 -12.31
N LEU A 443 6.35 1.75 -11.10
CA LEU A 443 7.26 0.86 -10.37
C LEU A 443 7.41 -0.49 -11.09
N SER A 444 6.31 -1.05 -11.61
CA SER A 444 6.31 -2.27 -12.41
C SER A 444 7.26 -2.18 -13.61
N ARG A 445 7.17 -1.08 -14.37
CA ARG A 445 8.06 -0.81 -15.51
C ARG A 445 9.53 -0.65 -15.12
N ARG A 446 9.79 -0.27 -13.87
CA ARG A 446 11.13 -0.14 -13.28
C ARG A 446 11.67 -1.46 -12.71
N GLY A 447 10.87 -2.53 -12.69
CA GLY A 447 11.28 -3.85 -12.19
C GLY A 447 10.92 -4.12 -10.73
N ALA A 448 9.98 -3.36 -10.15
CA ALA A 448 9.42 -3.68 -8.85
C ALA A 448 8.67 -5.02 -8.90
N GLU A 449 8.97 -5.90 -7.94
CA GLU A 449 8.34 -7.22 -7.81
C GLU A 449 7.34 -7.21 -6.68
N ASP A 450 7.72 -6.69 -5.52
CA ASP A 450 6.90 -6.62 -4.32
C ASP A 450 6.80 -5.19 -3.80
N VAL A 451 5.57 -4.78 -3.48
CA VAL A 451 5.27 -3.46 -2.92
C VAL A 451 4.47 -3.61 -1.63
N LEU A 452 4.99 -3.04 -0.54
CA LEU A 452 4.25 -2.83 0.70
C LEU A 452 3.42 -1.55 0.57
N LEU A 453 2.13 -1.65 0.83
CA LEU A 453 1.19 -0.53 0.74
C LEU A 453 0.66 -0.17 2.12
N ASP A 454 0.68 1.13 2.40
CA ASP A 454 -0.03 1.75 3.50
C ASP A 454 -0.89 2.88 2.92
N THR A 455 -2.20 2.70 2.95
CA THR A 455 -3.17 3.62 2.35
C THR A 455 -4.41 3.72 3.22
N PRO A 456 -5.20 4.82 3.12
CA PRO A 456 -6.46 4.94 3.87
C PRO A 456 -7.45 3.82 3.57
N THR A 457 -7.55 3.33 2.33
CA THR A 457 -8.56 2.33 1.94
C THR A 457 -8.08 0.90 2.18
N LEU A 458 -6.83 0.56 1.83
CA LEU A 458 -6.32 -0.82 1.97
C LEU A 458 -5.75 -1.13 3.37
N GLY A 459 -5.59 -0.12 4.22
CA GLY A 459 -4.92 -0.24 5.51
C GLY A 459 -3.39 -0.26 5.40
N ASP A 460 -2.72 -0.60 6.51
CA ASP A 460 -1.28 -0.42 6.71
C ASP A 460 -0.45 -1.72 6.68
N THR A 461 -1.09 -2.84 6.36
CA THR A 461 -0.48 -4.17 6.25
C THR A 461 -0.52 -4.73 4.83
N ALA A 462 -1.05 -4.00 3.86
CA ALA A 462 -1.23 -4.48 2.50
C ALA A 462 0.11 -4.75 1.81
N ARG A 463 0.17 -5.83 1.02
CA ARG A 463 1.33 -6.19 0.20
C ARG A 463 0.83 -6.68 -1.16
N VAL A 464 1.40 -6.11 -2.22
CA VAL A 464 1.07 -6.43 -3.60
C VAL A 464 2.30 -6.97 -4.30
N SER A 465 2.17 -8.17 -4.87
CA SER A 465 3.18 -8.73 -5.77
C SER A 465 2.81 -8.37 -7.20
N ILE A 466 3.59 -7.46 -7.81
CA ILE A 466 3.37 -6.93 -9.16
C ILE A 466 3.88 -7.94 -10.20
N VAL A 467 5.09 -8.46 -10.00
CA VAL A 467 5.76 -9.35 -10.93
C VAL A 467 6.33 -10.53 -10.17
N THR A 468 5.97 -11.75 -10.57
CA THR A 468 6.69 -12.94 -10.10
C THR A 468 8.03 -13.02 -10.83
N PRO A 469 9.19 -13.05 -10.17
CA PRO A 469 10.45 -13.26 -10.88
C PRO A 469 10.43 -14.59 -11.65
N THR A 470 11.03 -14.62 -12.84
CA THR A 470 11.30 -15.89 -13.55
C THR A 470 12.56 -16.57 -13.01
N ILE A 471 13.41 -15.80 -12.33
CA ILE A 471 14.66 -16.22 -11.70
C ILE A 471 14.64 -15.69 -10.27
N SER A 472 14.71 -16.58 -9.28
CA SER A 472 14.78 -16.19 -7.88
C SER A 472 16.13 -15.56 -7.58
N LEU A 473 16.17 -14.22 -7.53
CA LEU A 473 17.33 -13.49 -7.00
C LEU A 473 17.29 -13.49 -5.47
N PRO A 474 18.46 -13.33 -4.80
CA PRO A 474 18.48 -13.13 -3.36
C PRO A 474 17.63 -11.92 -2.98
N GLN A 475 16.63 -12.13 -2.13
CA GLN A 475 15.74 -11.10 -1.62
C GLN A 475 16.47 -10.24 -0.58
N LEU A 476 17.41 -9.44 -1.07
CA LEU A 476 18.30 -8.59 -0.28
C LEU A 476 18.21 -7.14 -0.74
N TYR A 477 18.49 -6.22 0.18
CA TYR A 477 18.80 -4.82 -0.12
C TYR A 477 20.08 -4.41 0.61
N VAL A 478 20.66 -3.27 0.26
CA VAL A 478 21.99 -2.84 0.71
C VAL A 478 21.95 -1.39 1.19
N GLU A 479 22.47 -1.16 2.39
CA GLU A 479 22.78 0.18 2.91
C GLU A 479 24.25 0.28 3.30
N GLY A 480 24.99 1.17 2.64
CA GLY A 480 26.38 1.46 2.97
C GLY A 480 27.32 0.27 2.84
N GLY A 481 26.99 -0.71 1.99
CA GLY A 481 27.72 -1.97 1.87
C GLY A 481 27.38 -3.05 2.91
N VAL A 482 26.35 -2.85 3.75
CA VAL A 482 25.73 -3.92 4.55
C VAL A 482 24.49 -4.41 3.82
N SER A 483 24.30 -5.72 3.73
CA SER A 483 23.12 -6.34 3.14
C SER A 483 22.04 -6.59 4.20
N HIS A 484 20.77 -6.48 3.82
CA HIS A 484 19.61 -6.72 4.68
C HIS A 484 18.62 -7.61 3.95
N LEU A 485 17.94 -8.48 4.68
CA LEU A 485 16.91 -9.37 4.18
C LEU A 485 15.62 -8.61 3.89
N TRP A 486 14.91 -8.98 2.81
CA TRP A 486 13.53 -8.54 2.61
C TRP A 486 12.61 -9.18 3.64
N LEU A 487 11.44 -8.58 3.85
CA LEU A 487 10.38 -9.23 4.62
C LEU A 487 9.93 -10.50 3.93
N ARG A 488 9.80 -11.57 4.71
CA ARG A 488 9.24 -12.83 4.21
C ARG A 488 7.82 -12.61 3.65
N PRO A 489 7.41 -13.33 2.58
CA PRO A 489 6.12 -13.10 1.91
C PRO A 489 4.88 -13.30 2.80
N ASP A 490 4.97 -14.08 3.86
CA ASP A 490 3.95 -14.34 4.88
C ASP A 490 3.84 -13.22 5.92
N MET A 491 4.91 -12.45 6.14
CA MET A 491 4.91 -11.37 7.13
C MET A 491 4.08 -10.17 6.64
N ARG A 492 3.13 -9.75 7.47
CA ARG A 492 2.28 -8.57 7.29
C ARG A 492 2.38 -7.74 8.56
N MET A 493 2.99 -6.56 8.48
CA MET A 493 3.27 -5.72 9.64
C MET A 493 2.86 -4.27 9.37
N PRO A 494 2.18 -3.60 10.31
CA PRO A 494 1.86 -2.18 10.20
C PRO A 494 3.12 -1.33 9.99
N SER A 495 3.06 -0.36 9.08
CA SER A 495 4.18 0.55 8.81
C SER A 495 4.69 1.31 10.05
N THR A 496 3.81 1.56 11.03
CA THR A 496 4.12 2.27 12.28
C THR A 496 4.84 1.42 13.32
N GLU A 497 4.77 0.09 13.20
CA GLU A 497 5.35 -0.89 14.14
C GLU A 497 6.52 -1.66 13.54
N ASN A 498 6.75 -1.56 12.23
CA ASN A 498 7.71 -2.39 11.53
C ASN A 498 9.17 -2.04 11.87
N LEU A 499 9.79 -2.84 12.73
CA LEU A 499 11.22 -2.78 13.10
C LEU A 499 12.11 -3.73 12.27
N PHE A 500 11.49 -4.59 11.45
CA PHE A 500 12.16 -5.55 10.57
C PHE A 500 12.73 -4.91 9.30
N LEU A 501 12.34 -3.67 9.01
CA LEU A 501 12.90 -2.85 7.95
C LEU A 501 13.57 -1.61 8.54
N ILE A 502 14.69 -1.23 7.96
CA ILE A 502 15.40 -0.03 8.39
C ILE A 502 14.62 1.23 8.00
N ASN A 503 14.72 2.28 8.83
CA ASN A 503 14.45 3.63 8.35
C ASN A 503 15.73 4.21 7.72
N PRO A 504 15.75 4.55 6.41
CA PRO A 504 16.93 5.11 5.75
C PRO A 504 17.39 6.45 6.33
N ALA A 505 16.52 7.16 7.08
CA ALA A 505 16.84 8.43 7.74
C ALA A 505 18.09 8.38 8.64
N HIS A 506 18.37 7.25 9.29
CA HIS A 506 19.48 7.08 10.24
C HIS A 506 20.78 6.52 9.62
N ARG A 507 20.84 6.39 8.29
CA ARG A 507 21.99 5.90 7.51
C ARG A 507 23.34 6.45 7.96
N ARG A 508 23.44 7.77 8.11
CA ARG A 508 24.72 8.46 8.41
C ARG A 508 25.25 8.04 9.77
N THR A 509 24.36 7.94 10.74
CA THR A 509 24.66 7.52 12.11
C THR A 509 25.08 6.06 12.15
N ARG A 510 24.37 5.17 11.44
CA ARG A 510 24.74 3.76 11.33
C ARG A 510 26.09 3.56 10.65
N ARG A 511 26.38 4.30 9.58
CA ARG A 511 27.71 4.25 8.91
C ARG A 511 28.83 4.70 9.83
N MET A 512 28.60 5.74 10.64
CA MET A 512 29.56 6.24 11.62
C MET A 512 29.96 5.18 12.68
N MET A 513 29.09 4.19 12.94
CA MET A 513 29.40 3.10 13.88
C MET A 513 30.66 2.32 13.50
N ARG A 514 30.98 2.20 12.20
CA ARG A 514 32.23 1.56 11.74
C ARG A 514 33.46 2.29 12.25
N ASP A 515 33.46 3.61 12.14
CA ASP A 515 34.63 4.41 12.48
C ASP A 515 34.76 4.53 13.99
N VAL A 516 33.64 4.80 14.68
CA VAL A 516 33.69 5.06 16.12
C VAL A 516 33.76 3.79 16.95
N GLY A 517 33.23 2.67 16.44
CA GLY A 517 33.29 1.36 17.09
C GLY A 517 34.67 0.69 17.00
N LYS A 518 35.60 1.19 16.18
CA LYS A 518 36.89 0.53 15.91
C LYS A 518 37.66 0.18 17.19
N GLY A 519 37.88 -1.13 17.41
CA GLY A 519 38.61 -1.67 18.56
C GLY A 519 37.89 -1.55 19.92
N LYS A 520 36.62 -1.14 19.93
CA LYS A 520 35.84 -0.85 21.14
C LYS A 520 34.77 -1.90 21.42
N ARG A 521 34.20 -1.86 22.62
CA ARG A 521 32.97 -2.56 23.00
C ARG A 521 31.76 -1.68 22.65
N VAL A 522 30.86 -2.24 21.85
CA VAL A 522 29.69 -1.54 21.33
C VAL A 522 28.42 -2.22 21.80
N LEU A 523 27.47 -1.44 22.32
CA LEU A 523 26.13 -1.91 22.65
C LEU A 523 25.11 -1.23 21.73
N THR A 524 24.21 -2.00 21.14
CA THR A 524 23.10 -1.49 20.32
C THR A 524 21.77 -1.88 20.95
N ILE A 525 20.90 -0.92 21.21
CA ILE A 525 19.59 -1.11 21.87
C ILE A 525 18.49 -0.75 20.89
N TYR A 526 17.52 -1.66 20.71
CA TYR A 526 16.39 -1.52 19.77
C TYR A 526 16.82 -1.28 18.30
N ASP A 527 17.98 -1.81 17.91
CA ASP A 527 18.55 -1.64 16.58
C ASP A 527 17.70 -2.32 15.50
N ARG A 528 17.07 -1.51 14.64
CA ARG A 528 16.19 -2.01 13.57
C ARG A 528 16.98 -2.86 12.60
N SER A 529 16.52 -4.10 12.42
CA SER A 529 17.18 -5.12 11.58
C SER A 529 18.64 -5.42 11.94
N GLY A 530 19.12 -5.03 13.14
CA GLY A 530 20.53 -5.15 13.52
C GLY A 530 21.49 -4.32 12.66
N SER A 531 21.01 -3.23 12.06
CA SER A 531 21.77 -2.49 11.05
C SER A 531 22.96 -1.72 11.64
N ALA A 532 22.81 -1.10 12.81
CA ALA A 532 23.93 -0.47 13.50
C ALA A 532 24.96 -1.51 13.97
N ALA A 533 24.50 -2.67 14.45
CA ALA A 533 25.33 -3.77 14.88
C ALA A 533 26.17 -4.33 13.73
N MET A 534 25.57 -4.60 12.56
CA MET A 534 26.30 -5.06 11.37
C MET A 534 27.38 -4.07 10.94
N ASN A 535 27.13 -2.75 11.06
CA ASN A 535 28.17 -1.75 10.83
C ASN A 535 29.27 -1.79 11.90
N ALA A 536 28.92 -1.95 13.18
CA ALA A 536 29.89 -2.00 14.26
C ALA A 536 30.78 -3.25 14.21
N VAL A 537 30.23 -4.43 13.91
CA VAL A 537 30.94 -5.72 13.92
C VAL A 537 32.13 -5.73 12.94
N MET A 538 32.10 -4.93 11.88
CA MET A 538 33.21 -4.83 10.92
C MET A 538 34.53 -4.33 11.55
N THR A 539 34.48 -3.60 12.67
CA THR A 539 35.67 -2.94 13.26
C THR A 539 35.74 -3.04 14.77
N ALA A 540 34.63 -3.31 15.44
CA ALA A 540 34.54 -3.39 16.89
C ALA A 540 35.24 -4.63 17.46
N LYS A 541 35.68 -4.52 18.71
CA LYS A 541 36.25 -5.64 19.46
C LYS A 541 35.15 -6.61 19.90
N HIS A 542 34.01 -6.07 20.33
CA HIS A 542 32.86 -6.84 20.77
C HIS A 542 31.59 -6.03 20.58
N VAL A 543 30.52 -6.67 20.08
CA VAL A 543 29.22 -6.03 19.87
C VAL A 543 28.15 -6.77 20.65
N THR A 544 27.34 -6.06 21.41
CA THR A 544 26.18 -6.61 22.13
C THR A 544 24.92 -6.02 21.49
N VAL A 545 24.05 -6.87 20.96
CA VAL A 545 22.76 -6.47 20.37
C VAL A 545 21.65 -6.78 21.36
N LEU A 546 20.96 -5.75 21.81
CA LEU A 546 19.94 -5.83 22.85
C LEU A 546 18.57 -5.45 22.29
N HIS A 547 17.60 -6.34 22.47
CA HIS A 547 16.21 -6.07 22.14
C HIS A 547 15.30 -6.70 23.20
N ARG A 548 14.10 -6.15 23.41
CA ARG A 548 13.12 -6.72 24.35
C ARG A 548 12.31 -7.87 23.73
N GLU A 549 12.07 -7.77 22.43
CA GLU A 549 11.32 -8.75 21.64
C GLU A 549 12.26 -9.72 20.92
N GLU A 550 12.09 -11.02 21.16
CA GLU A 550 12.93 -12.08 20.57
C GLU A 550 12.79 -12.14 19.04
N THR A 551 11.59 -11.89 18.50
CA THR A 551 11.33 -11.91 17.05
C THR A 551 12.19 -10.89 16.29
N SER A 552 12.32 -9.67 16.84
CA SER A 552 13.20 -8.63 16.30
C SER A 552 14.68 -9.00 16.44
N LEU A 553 15.05 -9.71 17.51
CA LEU A 553 16.41 -10.18 17.74
C LEU A 553 16.79 -11.34 16.80
N GLU A 554 15.89 -12.29 16.57
CA GLU A 554 16.03 -13.36 15.57
C GLU A 554 16.24 -12.78 14.18
N TRP A 555 15.48 -11.73 13.82
CA TRP A 555 15.67 -11.02 12.57
C TRP A 555 17.04 -10.35 12.47
N ALA A 556 17.50 -9.71 13.55
CA ALA A 556 18.85 -9.14 13.60
C ALA A 556 19.93 -10.23 13.47
N ARG A 557 19.76 -11.40 14.10
CA ARG A 557 20.67 -12.56 13.95
C ARG A 557 20.71 -13.05 12.50
N ALA A 558 19.55 -13.16 11.84
CA ALA A 558 19.48 -13.58 10.44
C ALA A 558 20.24 -12.61 9.52
N ASN A 559 20.10 -11.30 9.75
CA ASN A 559 20.84 -10.28 9.00
C ASN A 559 22.36 -10.32 9.29
N LEU A 560 22.76 -10.52 10.56
CA LEU A 560 24.18 -10.69 10.94
C LEU A 560 24.80 -11.91 10.24
N ILE A 561 24.11 -13.06 10.24
CA ILE A 561 24.54 -14.28 9.56
C ILE A 561 24.64 -14.05 8.04
N CYS A 562 23.67 -13.32 7.46
CA CYS A 562 23.67 -13.01 6.03
C CYS A 562 24.93 -12.24 5.58
N ASN A 563 25.51 -11.41 6.46
CA ASN A 563 26.69 -10.60 6.12
C ASN A 563 28.02 -11.24 6.55
N HIS A 564 28.03 -11.97 7.66
CA HIS A 564 29.27 -12.38 8.34
C HIS A 564 29.33 -13.87 8.68
N SER A 565 28.35 -14.66 8.24
CA SER A 565 28.14 -16.06 8.62
C SER A 565 27.94 -16.25 10.14
N ALA A 566 27.73 -17.49 10.58
CA ALA A 566 27.58 -17.80 12.01
C ALA A 566 28.83 -17.51 12.85
N SER A 567 30.02 -17.34 12.22
CA SER A 567 31.25 -16.99 12.95
C SER A 567 31.20 -15.62 13.62
N VAL A 568 30.28 -14.75 13.18
CA VAL A 568 30.05 -13.42 13.75
C VAL A 568 29.79 -13.45 15.25
N PHE A 569 29.19 -14.53 15.75
CA PHE A 569 28.83 -14.67 17.16
C PHE A 569 30.02 -14.95 18.09
N LYS A 570 31.25 -15.04 17.54
CA LYS A 570 32.48 -15.01 18.34
C LYS A 570 32.79 -13.61 18.87
N THR A 571 32.35 -12.58 18.16
CA THR A 571 32.60 -11.16 18.46
C THR A 571 31.32 -10.37 18.66
N CYS A 572 30.16 -10.99 18.46
CA CYS A 572 28.85 -10.40 18.62
C CYS A 572 27.99 -11.29 19.52
N GLU A 573 27.37 -10.73 20.55
CA GLU A 573 26.37 -11.41 21.36
C GLU A 573 25.00 -10.76 21.16
N THR A 574 23.94 -11.53 21.33
CA THR A 574 22.56 -11.03 21.27
C THR A 574 21.87 -11.33 22.58
N VAL A 575 21.22 -10.34 23.19
CA VAL A 575 20.59 -10.43 24.50
C VAL A 575 19.12 -10.03 24.38
N CYS A 576 18.22 -10.89 24.81
CA CYS A 576 16.80 -10.59 24.90
C CYS A 576 16.42 -10.30 26.35
N CYS A 577 16.30 -9.02 26.70
CA CYS A 577 15.82 -8.58 28.01
C CYS A 577 15.31 -7.13 27.96
N ASP A 578 14.73 -6.64 29.06
CA ASP A 578 14.49 -5.22 29.22
C ASP A 578 15.85 -4.47 29.26
N PRO A 579 16.08 -3.45 28.43
CA PRO A 579 17.30 -2.66 28.50
C PRO A 579 17.61 -2.04 29.87
N ALA A 580 16.60 -1.76 30.70
CA ALA A 580 16.80 -1.27 32.07
C ALA A 580 17.37 -2.34 33.02
N GLU A 581 17.20 -3.62 32.70
CA GLU A 581 17.68 -4.76 33.48
C GLU A 581 19.06 -5.23 33.03
N LEU A 582 19.59 -4.71 31.93
CA LEU A 582 20.89 -5.11 31.41
C LEU A 582 21.98 -4.93 32.47
N ARG A 583 22.71 -6.02 32.73
CA ARG A 583 23.93 -6.04 33.56
C ARG A 583 25.09 -6.54 32.70
N VAL A 584 26.15 -5.75 32.60
CA VAL A 584 27.36 -6.09 31.86
C VAL A 584 28.56 -6.10 32.80
N ARG A 585 29.54 -6.97 32.54
CA ARG A 585 30.78 -7.03 33.32
C ARG A 585 31.67 -5.81 33.10
N HIS A 586 31.61 -5.24 31.91
CA HIS A 586 32.43 -4.11 31.49
C HIS A 586 31.57 -3.00 30.94
N GLN A 587 31.91 -1.75 31.29
CA GLN A 587 31.33 -0.57 30.68
C GLN A 587 31.51 -0.62 29.16
N GLN A 588 30.48 -0.16 28.45
CA GLN A 588 30.47 -0.09 27.00
C GLN A 588 31.12 1.22 26.55
N ASP A 589 31.96 1.18 25.52
CA ASP A 589 32.66 2.39 25.07
C ASP A 589 31.78 3.21 24.11
N VAL A 590 30.91 2.54 23.35
CA VAL A 590 29.93 3.16 22.44
C VAL A 590 28.56 2.50 22.66
N VAL A 591 27.54 3.31 22.86
CA VAL A 591 26.15 2.84 22.96
C VAL A 591 25.30 3.52 21.91
N TYR A 592 24.66 2.73 21.05
CA TYR A 592 23.67 3.17 20.07
C TYR A 592 22.27 2.80 20.54
N ILE A 593 21.36 3.77 20.58
CA ILE A 593 19.96 3.56 20.99
C ILE A 593 19.06 4.12 19.90
N GLU A 594 18.17 3.28 19.36
CA GLU A 594 17.13 3.69 18.41
C GLU A 594 15.75 3.69 19.09
N CYS A 595 14.89 4.63 18.72
CA CYS A 595 13.57 4.74 19.32
C CYS A 595 12.68 3.54 18.97
N HIS A 596 11.88 3.10 19.94
CA HIS A 596 10.94 2.01 19.80
C HIS A 596 9.49 2.54 19.95
N PRO A 597 8.56 2.22 19.03
CA PRO A 597 7.21 2.83 19.01
C PRO A 597 6.43 2.63 20.31
N LYS A 598 6.56 1.45 20.93
CA LYS A 598 5.95 1.07 22.22
C LYS A 598 6.82 1.38 23.44
N PHE A 599 8.04 0.86 23.48
CA PHE A 599 8.86 0.84 24.71
C PHE A 599 9.81 2.03 24.89
N LEU A 600 10.09 2.82 23.85
CA LEU A 600 11.06 3.91 23.91
C LEU A 600 10.71 5.05 22.94
N SER A 601 9.70 5.81 23.32
CA SER A 601 9.17 6.94 22.54
C SER A 601 9.01 8.22 23.37
N THR A 602 8.72 8.10 24.67
CA THR A 602 8.39 9.23 25.56
C THR A 602 9.57 9.72 26.37
N SER A 603 9.45 10.93 26.94
CA SER A 603 10.47 11.52 27.81
C SER A 603 10.81 10.66 29.02
N ASN A 604 9.78 10.12 29.68
CA ASN A 604 9.96 9.28 30.87
C ASN A 604 10.69 7.98 30.53
N GLN A 605 10.34 7.33 29.41
CA GLN A 605 11.01 6.11 28.95
C GLN A 605 12.49 6.35 28.65
N TRP A 606 12.83 7.44 27.94
CA TRP A 606 14.21 7.81 27.66
C TRP A 606 15.01 8.13 28.93
N ALA A 607 14.44 8.92 29.83
CA ALA A 607 15.07 9.31 31.08
C ALA A 607 15.29 8.10 32.00
N GLU A 608 14.34 7.17 32.07
CA GLU A 608 14.44 5.94 32.86
C GLU A 608 15.51 5.00 32.31
N LEU A 609 15.53 4.79 30.98
CA LEU A 609 16.49 3.94 30.32
C LEU A 609 17.92 4.40 30.60
N VAL A 610 18.23 5.67 30.33
CA VAL A 610 19.60 6.19 30.48
C VAL A 610 20.04 6.22 31.94
N ARG A 611 19.12 6.52 32.87
CA ARG A 611 19.40 6.43 34.31
C ARG A 611 19.71 5.00 34.73
N SER A 612 18.92 4.04 34.27
CA SER A 612 19.13 2.61 34.55
C SER A 612 20.48 2.13 34.00
N LEU A 613 20.81 2.47 32.74
CA LEU A 613 22.10 2.13 32.15
C LEU A 613 23.28 2.71 32.93
N ALA A 614 23.16 3.95 33.44
CA ALA A 614 24.19 4.58 34.27
C ALA A 614 24.32 3.90 35.64
N ASN A 615 23.20 3.66 36.33
CA ASN A 615 23.18 2.99 37.63
C ASN A 615 23.74 1.57 37.57
N ASN A 616 23.47 0.87 36.46
CA ASN A 616 23.98 -0.48 36.20
C ASN A 616 25.43 -0.49 35.69
N LYS A 617 26.08 0.68 35.60
CA LYS A 617 27.44 0.86 35.09
C LYS A 617 27.64 0.32 33.65
N VAL A 618 26.56 0.26 32.86
CA VAL A 618 26.63 -0.05 31.43
C VAL A 618 27.25 1.14 30.69
N ILE A 619 26.82 2.35 31.05
CA ILE A 619 27.39 3.62 30.60
C ILE A 619 28.07 4.34 31.76
N GLY A 620 29.11 5.10 31.46
CA GLY A 620 29.89 5.87 32.41
C GLY A 620 30.82 6.86 31.72
N VAL A 621 31.78 7.43 32.47
CA VAL A 621 32.73 8.41 31.94
C VAL A 621 33.48 7.84 30.73
N GLY A 622 33.55 8.62 29.65
CA GLY A 622 34.19 8.23 28.39
C GLY A 622 33.29 7.46 27.42
N THR A 623 32.06 7.10 27.82
CA THR A 623 31.11 6.43 26.93
C THR A 623 30.58 7.41 25.88
N MET A 624 30.59 6.99 24.62
CA MET A 624 29.94 7.74 23.55
C MET A 624 28.51 7.24 23.36
N LEU A 625 27.53 8.11 23.59
CA LEU A 625 26.11 7.81 23.48
C LEU A 625 25.57 8.36 22.15
N ILE A 626 25.03 7.48 21.32
CA ILE A 626 24.42 7.82 20.04
C ILE A 626 22.94 7.49 20.13
N VAL A 627 22.10 8.49 19.86
CA VAL A 627 20.64 8.37 19.91
C VAL A 627 20.04 8.63 18.54
N ALA A 628 19.19 7.73 18.08
CA ALA A 628 18.36 7.88 16.88
C ALA A 628 16.88 7.94 17.28
N GLN A 629 16.23 9.08 16.99
CA GLN A 629 14.86 9.36 17.39
C GLN A 629 14.02 9.81 16.19
N GLU A 630 12.74 9.43 16.24
CA GLU A 630 11.72 9.86 15.31
C GLU A 630 10.58 10.54 16.09
N GLU A 631 10.25 11.78 15.73
CA GLU A 631 9.10 12.53 16.23
C GLU A 631 7.77 11.98 15.71
N ALA A 632 7.83 11.20 14.62
CA ALA A 632 6.69 10.52 14.00
C ALA A 632 7.16 9.23 13.30
N PRO A 633 6.34 8.17 13.23
CA PRO A 633 6.71 6.92 12.56
C PRO A 633 7.21 7.17 11.14
N LEU A 634 8.36 6.59 10.78
CA LEU A 634 9.00 6.77 9.46
C LEU A 634 9.35 8.23 9.10
N GLY A 635 9.29 9.16 10.06
CA GLY A 635 9.39 10.59 9.83
C GLY A 635 8.14 11.22 9.21
N VAL A 636 6.98 10.57 9.30
CA VAL A 636 5.71 11.01 8.67
C VAL A 636 4.70 11.41 9.74
N HIS A 637 4.48 12.72 9.91
CA HIS A 637 3.59 13.24 10.96
C HIS A 637 2.13 12.77 10.85
N ASP A 638 1.64 12.54 9.64
CA ASP A 638 0.26 12.06 9.42
C ASP A 638 0.02 10.66 10.00
N LEU A 639 1.07 9.89 10.30
CA LEU A 639 0.96 8.57 10.95
C LEU A 639 0.87 8.65 12.48
N LEU A 640 1.12 9.82 13.09
CA LEU A 640 1.07 9.98 14.55
C LEU A 640 -0.26 9.57 15.19
N PRO A 641 -1.43 9.95 14.65
CA PRO A 641 -2.71 9.58 15.24
C PRO A 641 -2.92 8.07 15.37
N ARG A 642 -2.29 7.26 14.50
CA ARG A 642 -2.41 5.80 14.55
C ARG A 642 -1.77 5.17 15.79
N ARG A 643 -0.90 5.91 16.50
CA ARG A 643 -0.32 5.47 17.79
C ARG A 643 -1.35 5.31 18.90
N LYS A 644 -2.56 5.87 18.76
CA LYS A 644 -3.66 5.69 19.72
C LYS A 644 -3.97 4.22 20.01
N VAL A 645 -3.71 3.34 19.03
CA VAL A 645 -3.85 1.87 19.18
C VAL A 645 -3.01 1.33 20.35
N PHE A 646 -1.81 1.88 20.60
CA PHE A 646 -0.96 1.45 21.72
C PHE A 646 -1.52 1.79 23.10
N TYR A 647 -2.50 2.69 23.15
CA TYR A 647 -3.13 3.18 24.38
C TYR A 647 -4.59 2.71 24.50
N GLY A 648 -4.96 1.62 23.81
CA GLY A 648 -6.33 1.10 23.83
C GLY A 648 -7.37 2.06 23.25
N GLY A 649 -6.95 3.00 22.39
CA GLY A 649 -7.82 4.03 21.81
C GLY A 649 -7.95 5.31 22.65
N ASP A 650 -7.30 5.40 23.82
CA ASP A 650 -7.34 6.61 24.66
C ASP A 650 -6.55 7.77 24.03
N GLU A 651 -7.28 8.72 23.44
CA GLU A 651 -6.69 9.87 22.77
C GLU A 651 -5.94 10.81 23.72
N SER A 652 -6.41 10.93 24.97
CA SER A 652 -5.82 11.84 25.94
C SER A 652 -4.42 11.37 26.32
N LYS A 653 -4.28 10.07 26.63
CA LYS A 653 -2.97 9.46 26.91
C LYS A 653 -2.06 9.47 25.70
N ALA A 654 -2.57 9.11 24.52
CA ALA A 654 -1.78 9.14 23.29
C ALA A 654 -1.23 10.54 22.95
N ASN A 655 -2.02 11.59 23.23
CA ASN A 655 -1.59 12.98 23.03
C ASN A 655 -0.61 13.47 24.10
N GLN A 656 -0.68 12.95 25.33
CA GLN A 656 0.29 13.26 26.39
C GLN A 656 1.64 12.56 26.11
N ASP A 657 1.62 11.32 25.63
CA ASP A 657 2.79 10.50 25.33
C ASP A 657 3.30 10.67 23.87
N CYS A 658 3.46 11.92 23.45
CA CYS A 658 4.01 12.24 22.15
C CYS A 658 5.50 11.82 22.04
N PRO A 659 5.94 11.34 20.86
CA PRO A 659 7.35 11.09 20.64
C PRO A 659 8.18 12.36 20.81
N MET A 660 9.38 12.21 21.33
CA MET A 660 10.18 13.36 21.71
C MET A 660 10.80 14.11 20.55
N LYS A 661 10.70 15.44 20.63
CA LYS A 661 11.44 16.36 19.77
C LYS A 661 12.90 16.47 20.15
N ARG A 662 13.71 17.01 19.24
CA ARG A 662 15.17 17.12 19.39
C ARG A 662 15.65 17.80 20.68
N ARG A 663 15.08 18.96 21.03
CA ARG A 663 15.50 19.72 22.23
C ARG A 663 15.02 19.05 23.52
N PRO A 664 13.72 18.71 23.67
CA PRO A 664 13.23 17.96 24.84
C PRO A 664 14.00 16.67 25.12
N LEU A 665 14.40 15.93 24.08
CA LEU A 665 15.23 14.72 24.25
C LEU A 665 16.59 15.05 24.88
N ALA A 666 17.30 16.05 24.34
CA ALA A 666 18.60 16.44 24.89
C ALA A 666 18.52 16.86 26.36
N ASP A 667 17.45 17.58 26.74
CA ASP A 667 17.23 18.02 28.12
C ASP A 667 16.85 16.87 29.04
N ALA A 668 15.98 15.95 28.59
CA ALA A 668 15.61 14.76 29.35
C ALA A 668 16.83 13.86 29.64
N LEU A 669 17.67 13.63 28.62
CA LEU A 669 18.90 12.83 28.76
C LEU A 669 19.90 13.49 29.72
N ARG A 670 20.10 14.81 29.59
CA ARG A 670 20.99 15.57 30.48
C ARG A 670 20.52 15.51 31.93
N ASN A 671 19.25 15.84 32.17
CA ASN A 671 18.66 15.84 33.51
C ASN A 671 18.68 14.45 34.15
N ALA A 672 18.50 13.38 33.36
CA ALA A 672 18.58 12.01 33.85
C ALA A 672 20.00 11.62 34.30
N LEU A 673 21.03 12.01 33.53
CA LEU A 673 22.42 11.71 33.84
C LEU A 673 22.99 12.58 34.96
N GLU A 674 22.56 13.83 35.09
CA GLU A 674 22.97 14.70 36.20
C GLU A 674 22.56 14.11 37.55
N LYS A 675 21.41 13.44 37.63
CA LYS A 675 20.97 12.69 38.82
C LYS A 675 21.87 11.50 39.17
N CYS A 676 22.62 10.98 38.19
CA CYS A 676 23.63 9.93 38.37
C CYS A 676 25.05 10.51 38.53
N HIS A 677 25.19 11.83 38.76
CA HIS A 677 26.48 12.54 38.84
C HIS A 677 27.33 12.43 37.56
N LEU A 678 26.68 12.32 36.40
CA LEU A 678 27.33 12.30 35.09
C LEU A 678 26.91 13.52 34.28
N ARG A 679 27.83 14.02 33.44
CA ARG A 679 27.56 15.14 32.55
C ARG A 679 27.42 14.64 31.11
N LEU A 680 26.41 15.13 30.40
CA LEU A 680 26.22 14.86 28.98
C LEU A 680 26.78 16.02 28.15
N LYS A 681 27.84 15.76 27.36
CA LYS A 681 28.42 16.73 26.43
C LYS A 681 27.98 16.42 25.01
N PHE A 682 27.37 17.41 24.36
CA PHE A 682 27.01 17.33 22.96
C PHE A 682 28.24 17.35 22.06
N LEU A 683 28.35 16.38 21.15
CA LEU A 683 29.43 16.33 20.16
C LEU A 683 28.95 16.71 18.76
N ARG A 684 27.84 16.11 18.32
CA ARG A 684 27.34 16.24 16.95
C ARG A 684 25.86 15.93 16.87
N ALA A 685 25.15 16.59 15.96
CA ALA A 685 23.82 16.19 15.53
C ALA A 685 23.86 15.86 14.04
N PHE A 686 23.11 14.83 13.67
CA PHE A 686 22.79 14.54 12.28
C PHE A 686 21.33 14.92 12.04
N SER A 687 21.11 15.81 11.08
CA SER A 687 19.83 15.90 10.39
C SER A 687 19.62 14.65 9.53
N VAL A 688 18.43 14.53 8.95
CA VAL A 688 18.13 13.46 7.98
C VAL A 688 19.11 13.41 6.82
N ALA A 689 19.22 12.21 6.23
CA ALA A 689 19.97 11.98 5.01
C ALA A 689 19.39 12.74 3.80
N CYS A 690 20.20 12.89 2.75
CA CYS A 690 19.84 13.68 1.56
C CYS A 690 18.62 13.16 0.78
N ASP A 691 18.19 11.93 1.02
CA ASP A 691 16.99 11.30 0.46
C ASP A 691 15.69 11.72 1.17
N HIS A 692 15.79 12.42 2.30
CA HIS A 692 14.69 13.02 3.05
C HIS A 692 14.78 14.56 2.99
N PRO A 693 14.50 15.18 1.83
CA PRO A 693 14.52 16.63 1.71
C PRO A 693 13.48 17.25 2.64
N LEU A 694 13.81 18.44 3.16
CA LEU A 694 12.95 19.25 4.01
C LEU A 694 12.68 20.58 3.32
N LEU A 695 11.51 21.15 3.58
CA LEU A 695 11.26 22.55 3.25
C LEU A 695 12.11 23.44 4.18
N PRO A 696 12.55 24.64 3.74
CA PRO A 696 13.46 25.48 4.52
C PRO A 696 12.98 25.84 5.94
N GLU A 697 11.67 25.94 6.14
CA GLU A 697 11.05 26.27 7.44
C GLU A 697 10.71 25.03 8.28
N SER A 698 10.86 23.82 7.74
CA SER A 698 10.45 22.58 8.40
C SER A 698 11.59 21.97 9.22
N GLU A 699 11.28 21.59 10.46
CA GLU A 699 12.17 20.73 11.24
C GLU A 699 12.06 19.27 10.79
N SER A 700 13.14 18.53 11.03
CA SER A 700 13.24 17.13 10.64
C SER A 700 12.52 16.23 11.64
N ALA A 701 11.52 15.48 11.20
CA ALA A 701 10.82 14.51 12.04
C ALA A 701 11.74 13.36 12.51
N SER A 702 12.79 13.01 11.75
CA SER A 702 13.80 12.04 12.19
C SER A 702 15.12 12.76 12.47
N PHE A 703 15.85 12.36 13.51
CA PHE A 703 17.16 12.94 13.80
C PHE A 703 18.04 11.98 14.60
N SER A 704 19.34 12.26 14.61
CA SER A 704 20.27 11.57 15.50
C SER A 704 21.18 12.55 16.22
N GLN A 705 21.54 12.23 17.46
CA GLN A 705 22.43 13.04 18.29
C GLN A 705 23.53 12.16 18.88
N VAL A 706 24.73 12.73 18.97
CA VAL A 706 25.94 12.07 19.46
C VAL A 706 26.45 12.87 20.64
N TYR A 707 26.67 12.17 21.74
CA TYR A 707 27.10 12.72 23.01
C TYR A 707 28.30 11.97 23.56
N LEU A 708 29.09 12.65 24.39
CA LEU A 708 30.10 12.07 25.26
C LEU A 708 29.63 12.20 26.70
N ILE A 709 29.74 11.12 27.47
CA ILE A 709 29.48 11.14 28.90
C ILE A 709 30.78 11.50 29.61
N GLU A 710 30.76 12.59 30.38
CA GLU A 710 31.89 13.10 31.17
C GLU A 710 31.59 12.98 32.67
N GLY A 711 32.64 13.07 33.49
CA GLY A 711 32.49 13.13 34.94
C GLY A 711 31.81 14.43 35.40
N PRO A 712 31.45 14.53 36.70
CA PRO A 712 30.88 15.75 37.24
C PRO A 712 31.88 16.91 37.12
N ALA A 713 31.39 18.13 36.94
CA ALA A 713 32.24 19.31 36.90
C ALA A 713 33.00 19.47 38.24
N LEU A 714 34.28 19.84 38.17
CA LEU A 714 35.15 20.05 39.34
C LEU A 714 34.51 20.96 40.43
N GLU A 715 33.64 21.90 40.04
CA GLU A 715 32.91 22.78 40.97
C GLU A 715 31.99 22.03 41.97
N GLN A 716 31.50 20.84 41.64
CA GLN A 716 30.70 20.02 42.56
C GLN A 716 31.55 19.21 43.55
N VAL A 717 32.83 18.99 43.25
CA VAL A 717 33.77 18.27 44.13
C VAL A 717 34.22 19.16 45.30
N PHE A 718 34.16 20.50 45.14
CA PHE A 718 34.56 21.47 46.16
C PHE A 718 33.40 22.07 46.97
N ARG A 719 32.16 21.62 46.79
CA ARG A 719 31.07 21.98 47.73
C ARG A 719 31.25 21.18 49.03
N VAL A 720 32.01 21.77 49.96
CA VAL A 720 32.02 21.37 51.37
C VAL A 720 30.56 21.34 51.86
N PRO A 721 30.11 20.25 52.49
CA PRO A 721 28.74 20.21 53.01
C PRO A 721 28.62 21.28 54.11
N THR A 722 27.75 22.26 53.90
CA THR A 722 27.38 23.21 54.94
C THR A 722 26.73 22.43 56.07
N SER A 723 27.42 22.32 57.21
CA SER A 723 26.90 21.71 58.42
C SER A 723 25.60 22.40 58.82
N SER A 724 24.54 21.61 58.93
CA SER A 724 23.24 22.05 59.42
C SER A 724 23.31 22.30 60.93
N HIS A 725 23.78 23.47 61.36
CA HIS A 725 23.44 23.97 62.69
C HIS A 725 22.03 24.57 62.66
N ARG A 726 21.05 23.69 62.88
CA ARG A 726 19.67 24.09 63.16
C ARG A 726 19.62 24.66 64.58
N LYS A 727 19.74 25.99 64.71
CA LYS A 727 19.38 26.70 65.94
C LYS A 727 17.87 26.56 66.14
N VAL A 728 17.48 25.82 67.16
CA VAL A 728 16.14 25.89 67.75
C VAL A 728 16.01 27.26 68.38
N ARG A 729 15.09 28.08 67.88
CA ARG A 729 14.50 29.20 68.61
C ARG A 729 13.02 28.88 68.77
N THR A 730 12.68 28.43 69.97
CA THR A 730 11.40 28.71 70.60
C THR A 730 11.19 30.21 70.61
N ASP A 731 9.98 30.69 70.30
CA ASP A 731 9.35 31.74 71.09
C ASP A 731 7.84 31.73 70.83
N GLU A 732 7.13 31.78 71.95
CA GLU A 732 5.69 31.82 72.15
C GLU A 732 5.12 33.22 71.88
N ALA A 733 3.83 33.24 71.55
CA ALA A 733 2.81 34.26 71.84
C ALA A 733 3.21 35.75 71.83
N THR A 734 2.71 36.50 70.84
CA THR A 734 1.59 37.47 71.02
C THR A 734 1.11 37.98 69.67
#